data_AF-A0A367XW87-F1
#
_entry.id   AF-A0A367XW87-F1
#
_cell.length_a   1.000
_cell.length_b   1.000
_cell.length_c   1.000
_cell.angle_alpha   90.00
_cell.angle_beta   90.00
_cell.angle_gamma   90.00
#
_symmetry.space_group_name_H-M   'P 1'
#
loop_
_entity.id
_entity.type
_entity.pdbx_description
1 polymer ?
#
loop_
_entity_poly.entity_id
_entity_poly.type
_entity_poly.pdbx_seq_one_letter_code
_entity_poly.pdbx_strand_id
1 'polypeptide(L)'
;MFESFQYSKVTNYRHTRIRSIPVLVLLFIIASLSILAVLINLNYERLQEYVTAITPATSLASPRPANPEKRTVIFPSDFHLPDSQIVDFYTNDLLQELDPEDVIYRSHVGRFPPSTPEGTRFASQLIELFHAMSGAPNMLCLEISNTISVGVSPAYSKDTNLTRVVERFVAENSTYFNELVAFFPDVHEHLSKGVVEKHWFRLMGSSAWLKQYGVHLMASRVVYSSKNQGFPQVSLTYLQVFDRAWNELDNVDLVVPNDDEEEVDGVGQFRVMRYPMIAPVPIFHDITKYTPGKPIGVEDPRIQVVTNARGHEEPVIVFNAHHRRIDQDKTDWLNEYKVRYVNYRSIFVGWLWRTQRGKFNLEEMPNPECDALEYVKVREMEMPGQKRGGSEKNWALILDSGEKAMFGYDKHLYFVYLFENLKILKCPIYEEEVVCEWAYKANDVNKVGLFHGGTELVNINQMLEEHTFSELDEVKKSIPEGRQIWIGFARAVMLHCGCGTNMYRPNLVILMKEIDQYKVAHVSLFLGLGIEVLPWFENGKLCDAKNLIIPNGISSWTIERLQKGRLMDTMAFTITRRDATVDLVYMRGLLHAVLSAPDLWLFEQEQWGFRSDDHINCALADSELFCKVYGELQKAKEDWLNVESRDV
;
A
#
# COMPACT_ATOMS: atom_id res chain seq x y z
N MET A 1 58.93 30.25 70.45
CA MET A 1 60.30 30.06 70.97
C MET A 1 61.21 30.13 69.76
N PHE A 2 62.19 31.03 69.80
CA PHE A 2 63.08 31.41 68.69
C PHE A 2 63.96 30.24 68.24
N GLU A 3 64.18 30.09 66.93
CA GLU A 3 65.50 30.23 66.31
C GLU A 3 65.40 30.22 64.77
N SER A 4 66.27 31.02 64.18
CA SER A 4 66.42 31.38 62.76
C SER A 4 67.27 30.39 61.97
N PHE A 5 67.11 30.34 60.63
CA PHE A 5 68.12 30.77 59.64
C PHE A 5 67.66 30.44 58.21
N GLN A 6 67.82 31.41 57.29
CA GLN A 6 67.78 31.18 55.83
C GLN A 6 69.14 30.70 55.32
N TYR A 7 69.18 29.89 54.24
CA TYR A 7 69.92 30.17 52.99
C TYR A 7 69.74 29.07 51.90
N SER A 8 69.33 29.51 50.70
CA SER A 8 69.82 29.11 49.35
C SER A 8 69.44 27.81 48.61
N LYS A 9 69.19 28.05 47.30
CA LYS A 9 69.67 27.37 46.07
C LYS A 9 69.18 25.95 45.71
N VAL A 10 68.33 25.93 44.68
CA VAL A 10 68.44 25.23 43.38
C VAL A 10 69.36 23.99 43.33
N THR A 11 68.75 22.82 43.09
CA THR A 11 69.35 21.72 42.31
C THR A 11 68.32 21.03 41.41
N ASN A 12 68.53 21.22 40.10
CA ASN A 12 68.18 20.40 38.93
C ASN A 12 67.33 19.12 39.10
N TYR A 13 66.16 19.11 38.46
CA TYR A 13 65.64 17.89 37.81
C TYR A 13 65.49 18.13 36.30
N ARG A 14 66.08 17.24 35.53
CA ARG A 14 66.26 17.31 34.07
C ARG A 14 64.91 17.32 33.33
N HIS A 15 64.74 18.24 32.40
CA HIS A 15 63.74 18.15 31.32
C HIS A 15 64.09 16.99 30.39
N THR A 16 63.32 15.90 30.45
CA THR A 16 63.21 14.94 29.36
C THR A 16 62.22 15.47 28.34
N ARG A 17 62.77 16.08 27.28
CA ARG A 17 62.05 16.49 26.08
C ARG A 17 61.65 15.21 25.32
N ILE A 18 60.47 14.66 25.59
CA ILE A 18 59.92 13.58 24.77
C ILE A 18 59.60 14.17 23.40
N ARG A 19 60.48 13.90 22.44
CA ARG A 19 60.27 14.11 21.01
C ARG A 19 59.18 13.14 20.54
N SER A 20 57.90 13.52 20.64
CA SER A 20 56.77 12.79 20.04
C SER A 20 56.52 13.21 18.58
N ILE A 21 57.58 13.55 17.85
CA ILE A 21 57.54 13.77 16.39
C ILE A 21 56.83 12.62 15.65
N PRO A 22 57.04 11.33 15.96
CA PRO A 22 56.34 10.25 15.23
C PRO A 22 54.82 10.22 15.48
N VAL A 23 54.33 10.66 16.64
CA VAL A 23 52.88 10.67 16.95
C VAL A 23 52.19 11.81 16.23
N LEU A 24 52.82 12.99 16.18
CA LEU A 24 52.31 14.14 15.43
C LEU A 24 52.28 13.87 13.91
N VAL A 25 53.29 13.17 13.39
CA VAL A 25 53.32 12.73 11.98
C VAL A 25 52.21 11.72 11.69
N LEU A 26 51.98 10.75 12.58
CA LEU A 26 50.90 9.77 12.42
C LEU A 26 49.51 10.43 12.44
N LEU A 27 49.26 11.36 13.36
CA LEU A 27 48.00 12.11 13.42
C LEU A 27 47.78 12.95 12.16
N PHE A 28 48.85 13.55 11.61
CA PHE A 28 48.77 14.32 10.36
C PHE A 28 48.46 13.42 9.16
N ILE A 29 49.04 12.22 9.08
CA ILE A 29 48.75 11.23 8.04
C ILE A 29 47.29 10.77 8.12
N ILE A 30 46.79 10.46 9.32
CA ILE A 30 45.39 10.06 9.52
C ILE A 30 44.45 11.18 9.08
N ALA A 31 44.69 12.42 9.54
CA ALA A 31 43.87 13.57 9.14
C ALA A 31 43.89 13.81 7.62
N SER A 32 45.05 13.65 6.98
CA SER A 32 45.19 13.81 5.53
C SER A 32 44.44 12.72 4.76
N LEU A 33 44.49 11.46 5.23
CA LEU A 33 43.74 10.35 4.63
C LEU A 33 42.23 10.52 4.82
N SER A 34 41.78 11.02 5.98
CA SER A 34 40.36 11.34 6.21
C SER A 34 39.87 12.46 5.29
N ILE A 35 40.64 13.54 5.12
CA ILE A 35 40.30 14.63 4.20
C ILE A 35 40.26 14.12 2.75
N LEU A 36 41.22 13.28 2.36
CA LEU A 36 41.26 12.69 1.03
C LEU A 36 40.05 11.77 0.80
N ALA A 37 39.64 10.96 1.78
CA ALA A 37 38.45 10.12 1.69
C ALA A 37 37.17 10.95 1.54
N VAL A 38 37.04 12.06 2.29
CA VAL A 38 35.91 13.00 2.16
C VAL A 38 35.90 13.67 0.78
N LEU A 39 37.05 14.11 0.27
CA LEU A 39 37.15 14.70 -1.06
C LEU A 39 36.84 13.69 -2.18
N ILE A 40 37.26 12.43 -2.03
CA ILE A 40 36.91 11.36 -2.97
C ILE A 40 35.41 11.09 -2.95
N ASN A 41 34.77 11.02 -1.78
CA ASN A 41 33.32 10.83 -1.66
C ASN A 41 32.53 12.01 -2.26
N LEU A 42 32.92 13.25 -1.94
CA LEU A 42 32.28 14.44 -2.52
C LEU A 42 32.40 14.48 -4.05
N ASN A 43 33.56 14.07 -4.58
CA ASN A 43 33.77 14.05 -6.02
C ASN A 43 33.08 12.86 -6.69
N TYR A 44 32.88 11.75 -5.97
CA TYR A 44 32.09 10.59 -6.40
C TYR A 44 30.60 10.94 -6.50
N GLU A 45 30.02 11.63 -5.51
CA GLU A 45 28.63 12.10 -5.58
C GLU A 45 28.43 13.08 -6.74
N ARG A 46 29.36 14.02 -6.93
CA ARG A 46 29.30 14.96 -8.05
C ARG A 46 29.48 14.28 -9.41
N LEU A 47 30.30 13.24 -9.49
CA LEU A 47 30.41 12.37 -10.67
C LEU A 47 29.11 11.60 -10.91
N GLN A 48 28.42 11.11 -9.88
CA GLN A 48 27.12 10.48 -10.02
C GLN A 48 26.07 11.46 -10.55
N GLU A 49 26.03 12.68 -10.05
CA GLU A 49 25.11 13.72 -10.54
C GLU A 49 25.36 14.04 -12.03
N TYR A 50 26.63 14.07 -12.44
CA TYR A 50 27.04 14.28 -13.83
C TYR A 50 26.71 13.08 -14.74
N VAL A 51 26.93 11.85 -14.27
CA VAL A 51 26.57 10.62 -15.00
C VAL A 51 25.05 10.51 -15.17
N THR A 52 24.29 10.88 -14.15
CA THR A 52 22.82 10.92 -14.18
C THR A 52 22.29 11.89 -15.24
N ALA A 53 23.01 13.00 -15.50
CA ALA A 53 22.66 13.97 -16.54
C ALA A 53 23.02 13.52 -17.97
N ILE A 54 23.89 12.52 -18.13
CA ILE A 54 24.42 12.09 -19.43
C ILE A 54 23.76 10.81 -19.95
N THR A 55 23.10 10.00 -19.10
CA THR A 55 22.38 8.80 -19.55
C THR A 55 21.17 9.14 -20.43
N PRO A 56 21.12 8.69 -21.70
CA PRO A 56 19.95 8.91 -22.55
C PRO A 56 18.72 8.19 -21.98
N ALA A 57 17.55 8.84 -22.04
CA ALA A 57 16.29 8.31 -21.54
C ALA A 57 15.90 6.93 -22.13
N THR A 58 16.44 6.57 -23.30
CA THR A 58 16.27 5.27 -23.95
C THR A 58 17.01 4.10 -23.28
N SER A 59 17.97 4.36 -22.38
CA SER A 59 18.71 3.32 -21.62
C SER A 59 18.08 2.95 -20.28
N LEU A 60 16.94 3.56 -19.92
CA LEU A 60 16.28 3.43 -18.61
C LEU A 60 15.10 2.44 -18.60
N ALA A 61 14.80 1.81 -19.74
CA ALA A 61 13.78 0.78 -19.81
C ALA A 61 14.30 -0.52 -19.19
N SER A 62 13.47 -1.20 -18.39
CA SER A 62 13.80 -2.55 -17.90
C SER A 62 14.13 -3.45 -19.10
N PRO A 63 15.26 -4.17 -19.10
CA PRO A 63 15.58 -5.15 -20.13
C PRO A 63 14.42 -6.14 -20.31
N ARG A 64 14.03 -6.40 -21.55
CA ARG A 64 12.98 -7.36 -21.91
C ARG A 64 13.49 -8.31 -22.98
N PRO A 65 13.09 -9.59 -22.96
CA PRO A 65 13.40 -10.50 -24.04
C PRO A 65 12.72 -10.05 -25.34
N ALA A 66 13.35 -10.38 -26.47
CA ALA A 66 12.79 -10.11 -27.79
C ALA A 66 11.52 -10.94 -28.06
N ASN A 67 11.48 -12.16 -27.51
CA ASN A 67 10.31 -13.03 -27.52
C ASN A 67 9.51 -12.87 -26.21
N PRO A 68 8.23 -12.44 -26.26
CA PRO A 68 7.39 -12.28 -25.07
C PRO A 68 7.11 -13.56 -24.27
N GLU A 69 7.35 -14.74 -24.84
CA GLU A 69 7.22 -16.02 -24.12
C GLU A 69 8.42 -16.31 -23.21
N LYS A 70 9.54 -15.63 -23.44
CA LYS A 70 10.78 -15.82 -22.66
C LYS A 70 10.73 -15.05 -21.36
N ARG A 71 11.57 -15.48 -20.42
CA ARG A 71 11.52 -15.04 -19.04
C ARG A 71 12.35 -13.79 -18.81
N THR A 72 11.90 -12.98 -17.86
CA THR A 72 12.72 -11.93 -17.27
C THR A 72 13.01 -12.26 -15.81
N VAL A 73 14.28 -12.44 -15.44
CA VAL A 73 14.74 -12.70 -14.08
C VAL A 73 15.35 -11.42 -13.50
N ILE A 74 14.81 -10.95 -12.38
CA ILE A 74 15.20 -9.68 -11.74
C ILE A 74 15.73 -9.96 -10.33
N PHE A 75 17.01 -9.64 -10.14
CA PHE A 75 17.66 -9.61 -8.82
C PHE A 75 17.51 -8.23 -8.16
N PRO A 76 17.45 -8.15 -6.82
CA PRO A 76 17.32 -6.89 -6.11
C PRO A 76 18.61 -6.07 -6.23
N SER A 77 18.49 -4.74 -6.18
CA SER A 77 19.61 -3.83 -6.40
C SER A 77 20.77 -3.97 -5.42
N ASP A 78 20.49 -4.47 -4.22
CA ASP A 78 21.42 -4.73 -3.14
C ASP A 78 21.83 -6.21 -3.03
N PHE A 79 21.57 -7.01 -4.07
CA PHE A 79 22.04 -8.39 -4.14
C PHE A 79 23.56 -8.47 -3.97
N HIS A 80 23.99 -9.36 -3.08
CA HIS A 80 25.35 -9.39 -2.53
C HIS A 80 26.43 -9.86 -3.54
N LEU A 81 26.05 -10.67 -4.54
CA LEU A 81 26.99 -11.15 -5.56
C LEU A 81 27.14 -10.15 -6.72
N PRO A 82 28.31 -10.14 -7.39
CA PRO A 82 28.51 -9.33 -8.60
C PRO A 82 27.67 -9.85 -9.77
N ASP A 83 27.38 -8.97 -10.75
CA ASP A 83 26.56 -9.30 -11.93
C ASP A 83 27.13 -10.49 -12.74
N SER A 84 28.43 -10.76 -12.68
CA SER A 84 29.05 -11.90 -13.35
C SER A 84 28.69 -13.26 -12.74
N GLN A 85 28.12 -13.30 -11.54
CA GLN A 85 27.81 -14.53 -10.79
C GLN A 85 26.30 -14.79 -10.64
N ILE A 86 25.43 -13.84 -11.02
CA ILE A 86 23.98 -13.99 -10.81
C ILE A 86 23.38 -15.14 -11.64
N VAL A 87 23.95 -15.43 -12.81
CA VAL A 87 23.54 -16.56 -13.66
C VAL A 87 23.85 -17.87 -12.96
N ASP A 88 25.09 -18.03 -12.51
CA ASP A 88 25.54 -19.22 -11.79
C ASP A 88 24.73 -19.42 -10.51
N PHE A 89 24.45 -18.35 -9.76
CA PHE A 89 23.62 -18.40 -8.57
C PHE A 89 22.19 -18.87 -8.89
N TYR A 90 21.59 -18.31 -9.93
CA TYR A 90 20.24 -18.69 -10.34
C TYR A 90 20.15 -20.16 -10.75
N THR A 91 21.13 -20.68 -11.50
CA THR A 91 21.08 -22.05 -12.02
C THR A 91 21.59 -23.10 -11.04
N ASN A 92 22.63 -22.79 -10.27
CA ASN A 92 23.33 -23.78 -9.43
C ASN A 92 22.89 -23.73 -7.97
N ASP A 93 22.63 -22.54 -7.43
CA ASP A 93 22.23 -22.36 -6.03
C ASP A 93 20.70 -22.39 -5.87
N LEU A 94 19.97 -21.68 -6.73
CA LEU A 94 18.49 -21.72 -6.74
C LEU A 94 17.92 -22.88 -7.56
N LEU A 95 18.77 -23.66 -8.25
CA LEU A 95 18.39 -24.82 -9.05
C LEU A 95 17.31 -24.51 -10.10
N GLN A 96 17.39 -23.34 -10.74
CA GLN A 96 16.42 -22.92 -11.75
C GLN A 96 16.96 -23.10 -13.17
N GLU A 97 16.06 -23.44 -14.09
CA GLU A 97 16.40 -23.53 -15.52
C GLU A 97 16.33 -22.15 -16.19
N LEU A 98 17.30 -21.87 -17.07
CA LEU A 98 17.39 -20.65 -17.86
C LEU A 98 17.53 -20.99 -19.35
N ASP A 99 16.70 -20.39 -20.19
CA ASP A 99 16.81 -20.47 -21.64
C ASP A 99 17.82 -19.42 -22.16
N PRO A 100 18.57 -19.69 -23.25
CA PRO A 100 19.51 -18.71 -23.82
C PRO A 100 18.88 -17.36 -24.22
N GLU A 101 17.58 -17.32 -24.49
CA GLU A 101 16.85 -16.08 -24.81
C GLU A 101 16.23 -15.39 -23.59
N ASP A 102 16.32 -16.00 -22.40
CA ASP A 102 15.87 -15.37 -21.16
C ASP A 102 16.77 -14.19 -20.81
N VAL A 103 16.16 -13.17 -20.19
CA VAL A 103 16.86 -11.96 -19.76
C VAL A 103 17.01 -11.99 -18.26
N ILE A 104 18.26 -11.99 -17.78
CA ILE A 104 18.60 -12.02 -16.35
C ILE A 104 19.46 -10.79 -16.02
N TYR A 105 19.07 -10.05 -14.98
CA TYR A 105 19.81 -8.88 -14.55
C TYR A 105 19.56 -8.54 -13.08
N ARG A 106 20.51 -7.82 -12.49
CA ARG A 106 20.32 -7.11 -11.23
C ARG A 106 19.71 -5.75 -11.50
N SER A 107 18.66 -5.40 -10.76
CA SER A 107 17.99 -4.11 -10.94
C SER A 107 18.92 -2.96 -10.56
N HIS A 108 19.20 -2.12 -11.54
CA HIS A 108 19.81 -0.80 -11.33
C HIS A 108 18.74 0.30 -11.34
N VAL A 109 17.49 -0.07 -11.61
CA VAL A 109 16.34 0.83 -11.82
C VAL A 109 15.78 1.36 -10.50
N GLY A 110 16.07 0.71 -9.36
CA GLY A 110 15.68 1.20 -8.02
C GLY A 110 16.18 2.60 -7.66
N ARG A 111 17.11 3.15 -8.46
CA ARG A 111 17.58 4.54 -8.38
C ARG A 111 16.65 5.55 -9.05
N PHE A 112 15.66 5.10 -9.81
CA PHE A 112 14.72 5.95 -10.55
C PHE A 112 13.28 5.77 -10.03
N PRO A 113 12.57 6.86 -9.69
CA PRO A 113 11.21 6.78 -9.19
C PRO A 113 10.22 6.39 -10.29
N PRO A 114 9.06 5.78 -9.98
CA PRO A 114 7.97 5.53 -10.93
C PRO A 114 7.70 6.69 -11.89
N SER A 115 7.46 6.38 -13.15
CA SER A 115 7.25 7.39 -14.19
C SER A 115 5.78 7.51 -14.56
N THR A 116 5.35 8.74 -14.82
CA THR A 116 4.07 8.97 -15.49
C THR A 116 4.23 8.66 -16.99
N PRO A 117 3.25 8.02 -17.65
CA PRO A 117 3.27 7.79 -19.08
C PRO A 117 3.54 9.08 -19.88
N GLU A 118 4.33 8.93 -20.94
CA GLU A 118 4.69 10.06 -21.78
C GLU A 118 3.43 10.69 -22.42
N GLY A 119 3.32 12.01 -22.37
CA GLY A 119 2.15 12.73 -22.91
C GLY A 119 0.90 12.75 -22.03
N THR A 120 0.95 12.25 -20.78
CA THR A 120 -0.17 12.36 -19.83
C THR A 120 -0.61 13.81 -19.65
N ARG A 121 -1.90 14.06 -19.92
CA ARG A 121 -2.54 15.36 -19.74
C ARG A 121 -3.15 15.44 -18.35
N PHE A 122 -3.02 16.60 -17.72
CA PHE A 122 -3.60 16.88 -16.41
C PHE A 122 -4.64 17.98 -16.55
N ALA A 123 -5.87 17.69 -16.10
CA ALA A 123 -6.92 18.69 -15.93
C ALA A 123 -6.82 19.29 -14.53
N SER A 124 -6.95 20.60 -14.41
CA SER A 124 -7.03 21.24 -13.10
C SER A 124 -8.34 20.85 -12.41
N GLN A 125 -8.26 20.43 -11.16
CA GLN A 125 -9.38 20.12 -10.29
C GLN A 125 -9.25 20.97 -9.02
N LEU A 126 -10.36 21.56 -8.58
CA LEU A 126 -10.45 22.23 -7.28
C LEU A 126 -10.94 21.21 -6.27
N ILE A 127 -10.27 21.14 -5.12
CA ILE A 127 -10.64 20.29 -4.00
C ILE A 127 -10.93 21.19 -2.81
N GLU A 128 -12.17 21.18 -2.37
CA GLU A 128 -12.59 21.83 -1.13
C GLU A 128 -12.36 20.88 0.05
N LEU A 129 -11.71 21.39 1.09
CA LEU A 129 -11.27 20.70 2.29
C LEU A 129 -11.86 21.41 3.52
N PHE A 130 -12.49 20.63 4.39
CA PHE A 130 -12.98 21.09 5.68
C PHE A 130 -11.96 20.73 6.75
N HIS A 131 -11.57 21.70 7.58
CA HIS A 131 -10.57 21.51 8.62
C HIS A 131 -11.19 21.34 10.01
N ALA A 132 -10.52 20.59 10.88
CA ALA A 132 -10.98 20.34 12.23
C ALA A 132 -10.69 21.53 13.17
N MET A 133 -11.70 22.39 13.43
CA MET A 133 -11.69 23.33 14.56
C MET A 133 -12.49 22.80 15.75
N SER A 134 -12.24 23.34 16.94
CA SER A 134 -13.18 23.23 18.07
C SER A 134 -13.60 24.61 18.53
N GLY A 135 -14.89 24.88 18.71
CA GLY A 135 -15.27 25.99 19.59
C GLY A 135 -16.72 26.47 19.61
N ALA A 136 -17.49 26.37 18.52
CA ALA A 136 -18.84 26.95 18.51
C ALA A 136 -19.89 25.95 17.98
N PRO A 137 -20.89 25.55 18.79
CA PRO A 137 -22.08 24.92 18.23
C PRO A 137 -22.72 25.88 17.21
N ASN A 138 -22.97 25.40 15.98
CA ASN A 138 -23.45 26.15 14.81
C ASN A 138 -22.40 26.90 13.96
N MET A 139 -21.13 26.51 13.98
CA MET A 139 -20.16 27.02 13.00
C MET A 139 -20.60 26.63 11.57
N LEU A 140 -20.59 27.58 10.64
CA LEU A 140 -21.01 27.32 9.26
C LEU A 140 -19.90 26.56 8.54
N CYS A 141 -20.23 25.55 7.73
CA CYS A 141 -19.24 24.76 6.98
C CYS A 141 -18.31 25.64 6.11
N LEU A 142 -18.82 26.77 5.63
CA LEU A 142 -18.06 27.79 4.87
C LEU A 142 -16.92 28.44 5.67
N GLU A 143 -17.04 28.53 7.00
CA GLU A 143 -16.00 29.14 7.85
C GLU A 143 -14.82 28.19 8.06
N ILE A 144 -15.03 26.90 7.84
CA ILE A 144 -14.03 25.86 8.01
C ILE A 144 -13.57 25.23 6.69
N SER A 145 -13.96 25.79 5.54
CA SER A 145 -13.61 25.27 4.23
C SER A 145 -12.49 26.06 3.56
N ASN A 146 -11.59 25.34 2.90
CA ASN A 146 -10.49 25.87 2.12
C ASN A 146 -10.42 25.14 0.79
N THR A 147 -9.97 25.81 -0.27
CA THR A 147 -9.83 25.18 -1.59
C THR A 147 -8.37 25.07 -2.01
N ILE A 148 -7.98 23.89 -2.47
CA ILE A 148 -6.69 23.65 -3.12
C ILE A 148 -6.90 23.28 -4.60
N SER A 149 -5.87 23.48 -5.42
CA SER A 149 -5.90 23.11 -6.84
C SER A 149 -4.85 22.05 -7.14
N VAL A 150 -5.26 20.99 -7.82
CA VAL A 150 -4.39 19.87 -8.23
C VAL A 150 -4.61 19.53 -9.69
N GLY A 151 -3.59 18.96 -10.34
CA GLY A 151 -3.75 18.39 -11.68
C GLY A 151 -4.14 16.92 -11.59
N VAL A 152 -5.16 16.48 -12.32
CA VAL A 152 -5.60 15.07 -12.35
C VAL A 152 -5.62 14.53 -13.78
N SER A 153 -5.11 13.33 -13.98
CA SER A 153 -5.15 12.65 -15.27
C SER A 153 -6.50 11.94 -15.51
N PRO A 154 -6.80 11.55 -16.75
CA PRO A 154 -7.80 10.52 -17.02
C PRO A 154 -7.46 9.20 -16.29
N ALA A 155 -8.45 8.32 -16.21
CA ALA A 155 -8.28 6.96 -15.73
C ALA A 155 -7.70 6.07 -16.86
N TYR A 156 -6.56 5.43 -16.60
CA TYR A 156 -5.91 4.50 -17.51
C TYR A 156 -6.19 3.07 -17.09
N SER A 157 -6.94 2.31 -17.90
CA SER A 157 -7.23 0.90 -17.59
C SER A 157 -5.95 0.08 -17.50
N LYS A 158 -5.92 -0.77 -16.48
CA LYS A 158 -4.94 -1.83 -16.24
C LYS A 158 -5.65 -3.19 -16.18
N ASP A 159 -6.81 -3.30 -16.83
CA ASP A 159 -7.54 -4.55 -16.96
C ASP A 159 -6.69 -5.60 -17.68
N THR A 160 -6.97 -6.87 -17.41
CA THR A 160 -6.19 -8.01 -17.92
C THR A 160 -7.11 -8.95 -18.67
N ASN A 161 -6.54 -9.81 -19.52
CA ASN A 161 -7.28 -10.84 -20.22
C ASN A 161 -7.56 -12.01 -19.25
N LEU A 162 -8.80 -12.12 -18.74
CA LEU A 162 -9.13 -13.13 -17.74
C LEU A 162 -9.13 -14.55 -18.32
N THR A 163 -9.37 -14.69 -19.62
CA THR A 163 -9.19 -15.99 -20.29
C THR A 163 -7.76 -16.49 -20.10
N ARG A 164 -6.75 -15.64 -20.35
CA ARG A 164 -5.34 -16.01 -20.16
C ARG A 164 -4.99 -16.33 -18.71
N VAL A 165 -5.55 -15.58 -17.76
CA VAL A 165 -5.36 -15.82 -16.31
C VAL A 165 -5.91 -17.19 -15.92
N VAL A 166 -7.13 -17.52 -16.34
CA VAL A 166 -7.79 -18.80 -16.03
C VAL A 166 -7.11 -19.96 -16.75
N GLU A 167 -6.70 -19.79 -18.01
CA GLU A 167 -5.91 -20.78 -18.75
C GLU A 167 -4.63 -21.14 -18.00
N ARG A 168 -3.88 -20.13 -17.53
CA ARG A 168 -2.65 -20.35 -16.75
C ARG A 168 -2.95 -21.08 -15.45
N PHE A 169 -3.95 -20.62 -14.69
CA PHE A 169 -4.29 -21.25 -13.40
C PHE A 169 -4.68 -22.73 -13.56
N VAL A 170 -5.41 -23.07 -14.62
CA VAL A 170 -5.75 -24.45 -14.97
C VAL A 170 -4.51 -25.24 -15.43
N ALA A 171 -3.66 -24.65 -16.27
CA ALA A 171 -2.48 -25.31 -16.83
C ALA A 171 -1.39 -25.59 -15.78
N GLU A 172 -1.25 -24.71 -14.78
CA GLU A 172 -0.35 -24.91 -13.64
C GLU A 172 -0.69 -26.17 -12.84
N ASN A 173 -1.98 -26.55 -12.81
CA ASN A 173 -2.49 -27.71 -12.07
C ASN A 173 -1.94 -27.78 -10.62
N SER A 174 -1.85 -26.62 -9.97
CA SER A 174 -1.26 -26.49 -8.64
C SER A 174 -2.10 -27.20 -7.58
N THR A 175 -1.51 -27.48 -6.42
CA THR A 175 -2.26 -27.98 -5.26
C THR A 175 -3.41 -27.04 -4.88
N TYR A 176 -3.18 -25.73 -4.98
CA TYR A 176 -4.19 -24.70 -4.72
C TYR A 176 -5.32 -24.69 -5.76
N PHE A 177 -5.03 -24.91 -7.05
CA PHE A 177 -6.07 -25.09 -8.06
C PHE A 177 -6.94 -26.33 -7.75
N ASN A 178 -6.29 -27.46 -7.47
CA ASN A 178 -6.97 -28.73 -7.19
C ASN A 178 -7.84 -28.68 -5.93
N GLU A 179 -7.43 -27.89 -4.94
CA GLU A 179 -8.24 -27.62 -3.74
C GLU A 179 -9.54 -26.88 -4.09
N LEU A 180 -9.49 -25.91 -5.01
CA LEU A 180 -10.59 -24.97 -5.24
C LEU A 180 -11.46 -25.27 -6.45
N VAL A 181 -11.05 -26.17 -7.35
CA VAL A 181 -11.73 -26.46 -8.62
C VAL A 181 -13.19 -26.86 -8.44
N ALA A 182 -13.54 -27.46 -7.30
CA ALA A 182 -14.91 -27.84 -6.99
C ALA A 182 -15.89 -26.64 -6.87
N PHE A 183 -15.38 -25.42 -6.66
CA PHE A 183 -16.19 -24.20 -6.64
C PHE A 183 -16.49 -23.63 -8.03
N PHE A 184 -15.73 -24.04 -9.05
CA PHE A 184 -15.88 -23.62 -10.45
C PHE A 184 -15.81 -24.85 -11.38
N PRO A 185 -16.74 -25.81 -11.24
CA PRO A 185 -16.68 -27.11 -11.93
C PRO A 185 -16.69 -26.99 -13.46
N ASP A 186 -17.31 -25.92 -13.98
CA ASP A 186 -17.47 -25.69 -15.41
C ASP A 186 -16.28 -24.93 -16.03
N VAL A 187 -15.16 -24.74 -15.30
CA VAL A 187 -14.02 -23.92 -15.78
C VAL A 187 -13.46 -24.39 -17.13
N HIS A 188 -13.34 -25.71 -17.35
CA HIS A 188 -12.88 -26.25 -18.63
C HIS A 188 -13.89 -26.03 -19.76
N GLU A 189 -15.19 -26.11 -19.44
CA GLU A 189 -16.25 -25.79 -20.40
C GLU A 189 -16.20 -24.30 -20.76
N HIS A 190 -16.05 -23.42 -19.77
CA HIS A 190 -15.96 -21.97 -19.97
C HIS A 190 -14.80 -21.59 -20.89
N LEU A 191 -13.63 -22.23 -20.72
CA LEU A 191 -12.47 -22.06 -21.59
C LEU A 191 -12.77 -22.54 -23.01
N SER A 192 -13.26 -23.77 -23.17
CA SER A 192 -13.52 -24.34 -24.51
C SER A 192 -14.59 -23.58 -25.30
N LYS A 193 -15.57 -22.96 -24.61
CA LYS A 193 -16.64 -22.18 -25.23
C LYS A 193 -16.33 -20.69 -25.36
N GLY A 194 -15.19 -20.21 -24.84
CA GLY A 194 -14.82 -18.79 -24.88
C GLY A 194 -15.77 -17.89 -24.08
N VAL A 195 -16.27 -18.36 -22.93
CA VAL A 195 -17.23 -17.63 -22.09
C VAL A 195 -16.69 -17.26 -20.70
N VAL A 196 -15.36 -17.27 -20.52
CA VAL A 196 -14.69 -16.95 -19.24
C VAL A 196 -15.15 -15.61 -18.67
N GLU A 197 -15.20 -14.56 -19.49
CA GLU A 197 -15.57 -13.18 -19.09
C GLU A 197 -17.03 -13.06 -18.59
N LYS A 198 -17.86 -14.09 -18.78
CA LYS A 198 -19.24 -14.12 -18.21
C LYS A 198 -19.27 -14.61 -16.76
N HIS A 199 -18.21 -15.26 -16.31
CA HIS A 199 -18.16 -15.97 -15.04
C HIS A 199 -17.00 -15.56 -14.16
N TRP A 200 -15.93 -15.03 -14.75
CA TRP A 200 -14.77 -14.53 -14.06
C TRP A 200 -14.72 -13.01 -14.18
N PHE A 201 -14.44 -12.34 -13.07
CA PHE A 201 -14.40 -10.89 -13.02
C PHE A 201 -13.17 -10.43 -12.26
N ARG A 202 -12.61 -9.30 -12.66
CA ARG A 202 -11.54 -8.63 -11.92
C ARG A 202 -12.10 -7.45 -11.17
N LEU A 203 -11.78 -7.39 -9.88
CA LEU A 203 -12.25 -6.34 -8.98
C LEU A 203 -11.07 -5.82 -8.19
N MET A 204 -11.01 -4.51 -7.98
CA MET A 204 -9.99 -3.86 -7.15
C MET A 204 -8.55 -4.14 -7.62
N GLY A 205 -7.72 -3.10 -7.63
CA GLY A 205 -6.28 -3.28 -7.72
C GLY A 205 -5.62 -2.35 -6.75
N SER A 206 -4.74 -2.85 -5.90
CA SER A 206 -3.82 -2.08 -5.08
C SER A 206 -2.41 -2.44 -5.52
N SER A 207 -1.48 -1.50 -5.50
CA SER A 207 -0.11 -1.74 -5.94
C SER A 207 0.87 -1.06 -5.00
N ALA A 208 2.08 -1.61 -4.89
CA ALA A 208 3.20 -0.98 -4.21
C ALA A 208 4.44 -0.99 -5.10
N TRP A 209 5.25 0.06 -5.02
CA TRP A 209 6.54 0.14 -5.71
C TRP A 209 7.61 -0.63 -4.95
N LEU A 210 8.14 -1.69 -5.57
CA LEU A 210 9.25 -2.47 -5.04
C LEU A 210 10.57 -1.82 -5.48
N LYS A 211 11.07 -0.89 -4.66
CA LYS A 211 12.22 -0.04 -4.99
C LYS A 211 13.45 -0.84 -5.40
N GLN A 212 13.82 -1.87 -4.63
CA GLN A 212 14.98 -2.72 -4.94
C GLN A 212 14.90 -3.42 -6.30
N TYR A 213 13.70 -3.63 -6.84
CA TYR A 213 13.47 -4.33 -8.11
C TYR A 213 13.16 -3.37 -9.25
N GLY A 214 12.71 -2.16 -8.97
CA GLY A 214 12.32 -1.18 -9.98
C GLY A 214 11.01 -1.54 -10.69
N VAL A 215 10.07 -2.16 -9.97
CA VAL A 215 8.79 -2.61 -10.49
C VAL A 215 7.63 -2.32 -9.52
N HIS A 216 6.43 -2.17 -10.05
CA HIS A 216 5.20 -2.18 -9.28
C HIS A 216 4.69 -3.61 -9.12
N LEU A 217 4.43 -4.05 -7.90
CA LEU A 217 3.67 -5.27 -7.62
C LEU A 217 2.22 -4.89 -7.36
N MET A 218 1.28 -5.45 -8.13
CA MET A 218 -0.15 -5.21 -8.00
C MET A 218 -0.85 -6.45 -7.47
N ALA A 219 -1.65 -6.28 -6.42
CA ALA A 219 -2.62 -7.25 -5.95
C ALA A 219 -4.02 -6.84 -6.38
N SER A 220 -4.73 -7.75 -7.06
CA SER A 220 -6.13 -7.57 -7.46
C SER A 220 -6.96 -8.78 -7.12
N ARG A 221 -8.29 -8.64 -7.15
CA ARG A 221 -9.19 -9.78 -6.93
C ARG A 221 -9.61 -10.35 -8.27
N VAL A 222 -9.46 -11.66 -8.42
CA VAL A 222 -10.11 -12.42 -9.48
C VAL A 222 -11.20 -13.24 -8.82
N VAL A 223 -12.45 -12.98 -9.19
CA VAL A 223 -13.61 -13.64 -8.60
C VAL A 223 -14.30 -14.53 -9.61
N TYR A 224 -14.76 -15.69 -9.14
CA TYR A 224 -15.67 -16.56 -9.89
C TYR A 224 -17.11 -16.35 -9.44
N SER A 225 -18.05 -16.36 -10.39
CA SER A 225 -19.48 -16.27 -10.16
C SER A 225 -20.27 -17.01 -11.25
N SER A 226 -21.20 -17.86 -10.81
CA SER A 226 -22.21 -18.47 -11.69
C SER A 226 -23.30 -17.50 -12.16
N LYS A 227 -23.36 -16.28 -11.61
CA LYS A 227 -24.42 -15.30 -11.91
C LYS A 227 -23.89 -14.05 -12.62
N ASN A 228 -23.16 -13.20 -11.89
CA ASN A 228 -22.56 -11.95 -12.35
C ASN A 228 -21.60 -11.40 -11.27
N GLN A 229 -20.91 -10.28 -11.55
CA GLN A 229 -19.93 -9.69 -10.63
C GLN A 229 -20.49 -9.32 -9.25
N GLY A 230 -21.80 -9.10 -9.12
CA GLY A 230 -22.45 -8.74 -7.86
C GLY A 230 -22.66 -9.89 -6.88
N PHE A 231 -22.45 -11.15 -7.30
CA PHE A 231 -22.65 -12.34 -6.48
C PHE A 231 -21.43 -13.29 -6.53
N PRO A 232 -20.25 -12.83 -6.11
CA PRO A 232 -19.03 -13.65 -6.18
C PRO A 232 -19.14 -14.87 -5.26
N GLN A 233 -18.70 -16.03 -5.77
CA GLN A 233 -18.60 -17.30 -5.05
C GLN A 233 -17.25 -17.47 -4.38
N VAL A 234 -16.18 -17.28 -5.16
CA VAL A 234 -14.80 -17.40 -4.73
C VAL A 234 -14.06 -16.13 -5.10
N SER A 235 -13.17 -15.68 -4.23
CA SER A 235 -12.35 -14.50 -4.40
C SER A 235 -10.89 -14.85 -4.19
N LEU A 236 -10.10 -14.76 -5.26
CA LEU A 236 -8.70 -15.14 -5.33
C LEU A 236 -7.83 -13.88 -5.46
N THR A 237 -6.62 -13.93 -4.92
CA THR A 237 -5.64 -12.85 -5.05
C THR A 237 -4.80 -13.08 -6.29
N TYR A 238 -4.89 -12.18 -7.26
CA TYR A 238 -4.08 -12.21 -8.47
C TYR A 238 -2.98 -11.15 -8.39
N LEU A 239 -1.74 -11.59 -8.60
CA LEU A 239 -0.54 -10.77 -8.52
C LEU A 239 0.05 -10.52 -9.91
N GLN A 240 0.34 -9.27 -10.21
CA GLN A 240 0.96 -8.82 -11.46
C GLN A 240 2.14 -7.91 -11.17
N VAL A 241 3.13 -7.93 -12.06
CA VAL A 241 4.27 -7.02 -12.02
C VAL A 241 4.20 -6.06 -13.19
N PHE A 242 4.45 -4.77 -12.94
CA PHE A 242 4.56 -3.75 -13.96
C PHE A 242 5.90 -3.04 -13.84
N ASP A 243 6.47 -2.63 -14.97
CA ASP A 243 7.66 -1.80 -14.96
C ASP A 243 7.36 -0.36 -14.46
N ARG A 244 8.41 0.46 -14.39
CA ARG A 244 8.35 1.88 -14.03
C ARG A 244 7.36 2.72 -14.87
N ALA A 245 7.06 2.30 -16.10
CA ALA A 245 6.16 2.97 -17.02
C ALA A 245 4.76 2.33 -17.05
N TRP A 246 4.46 1.47 -16.07
CA TRP A 246 3.18 0.78 -15.93
C TRP A 246 2.85 -0.16 -17.09
N ASN A 247 3.86 -0.68 -17.78
CA ASN A 247 3.69 -1.76 -18.73
C ASN A 247 3.78 -3.08 -17.97
N GLU A 248 2.80 -3.96 -18.16
CA GLU A 248 2.81 -5.29 -17.54
C GLU A 248 4.07 -6.06 -17.99
N LEU A 249 4.72 -6.71 -17.04
CA LEU A 249 5.77 -7.67 -17.28
C LEU A 249 5.19 -9.07 -17.06
N ASP A 250 5.23 -9.87 -18.11
CA ASP A 250 4.74 -11.24 -18.09
C ASP A 250 5.92 -12.22 -18.06
N ASN A 251 5.71 -13.41 -17.50
CA ASN A 251 6.75 -14.42 -17.26
C ASN A 251 7.99 -13.83 -16.55
N VAL A 252 7.77 -13.28 -15.34
CA VAL A 252 8.81 -12.64 -14.54
C VAL A 252 9.13 -13.45 -13.30
N ASP A 253 10.41 -13.63 -13.06
CA ASP A 253 10.95 -14.16 -11.81
C ASP A 253 11.60 -13.02 -11.02
N LEU A 254 11.10 -12.78 -9.81
CA LEU A 254 11.79 -11.96 -8.82
C LEU A 254 12.58 -12.87 -7.88
N VAL A 255 13.87 -12.60 -7.71
CA VAL A 255 14.70 -13.30 -6.72
C VAL A 255 14.61 -12.54 -5.41
N VAL A 256 13.93 -13.10 -4.41
CA VAL A 256 13.55 -12.39 -3.17
C VAL A 256 14.20 -13.01 -1.95
N PRO A 257 14.41 -12.25 -0.86
CA PRO A 257 14.89 -12.80 0.40
C PRO A 257 13.97 -13.93 0.90
N ASN A 258 14.57 -14.98 1.43
CA ASN A 258 13.87 -16.10 2.05
C ASN A 258 13.95 -15.97 3.57
N ASP A 259 12.97 -15.28 4.15
CA ASP A 259 12.92 -15.04 5.59
C ASP A 259 12.18 -16.16 6.38
N ASP A 260 11.88 -17.28 5.74
CA ASP A 260 11.25 -18.45 6.39
C ASP A 260 12.26 -19.44 6.98
N GLU A 261 13.49 -19.47 6.45
CA GLU A 261 14.56 -20.38 6.88
C GLU A 261 15.59 -19.64 7.78
N GLU A 262 16.12 -20.34 8.78
CA GLU A 262 17.28 -19.86 9.54
C GLU A 262 18.52 -19.94 8.64
N GLU A 263 19.34 -18.89 8.62
CA GLU A 263 20.55 -18.84 7.80
C GLU A 263 21.56 -19.92 8.24
N VAL A 264 21.67 -21.00 7.45
CA VAL A 264 22.75 -21.98 7.61
C VAL A 264 23.67 -21.87 6.39
N ASP A 265 24.88 -21.34 6.61
CA ASP A 265 25.96 -21.25 5.62
C ASP A 265 25.63 -20.48 4.31
N GLY A 266 24.66 -19.56 4.34
CA GLY A 266 24.28 -18.72 3.19
C GLY A 266 23.47 -19.43 2.11
N VAL A 267 23.33 -20.76 2.19
CA VAL A 267 22.45 -21.56 1.32
C VAL A 267 21.01 -21.35 1.79
N GLY A 268 20.10 -21.02 0.88
CA GLY A 268 18.68 -20.81 1.20
C GLY A 268 18.27 -19.38 1.55
N GLN A 269 19.16 -18.38 1.43
CA GLN A 269 18.84 -16.97 1.73
C GLN A 269 17.89 -16.29 0.74
N PHE A 270 17.73 -16.83 -0.46
CA PHE A 270 16.88 -16.27 -1.50
C PHE A 270 16.00 -17.36 -2.12
N ARG A 271 14.88 -16.94 -2.68
CA ARG A 271 13.94 -17.81 -3.40
C ARG A 271 13.37 -17.09 -4.63
N VAL A 272 12.75 -17.85 -5.52
CA VAL A 272 12.14 -17.29 -6.74
C VAL A 272 10.63 -17.14 -6.57
N MET A 273 10.13 -15.94 -6.85
CA MET A 273 8.70 -15.63 -6.94
C MET A 273 8.34 -15.35 -8.40
N ARG A 274 7.37 -16.09 -8.93
CA ARG A 274 6.96 -16.00 -10.35
C ARG A 274 5.69 -15.18 -10.52
N TYR A 275 5.65 -14.37 -11.56
CA TYR A 275 4.53 -13.49 -11.88
C TYR A 275 4.21 -13.47 -13.38
N PRO A 276 2.95 -13.18 -13.76
CA PRO A 276 1.76 -13.12 -12.90
C PRO A 276 1.35 -14.48 -12.31
N MET A 277 0.72 -14.48 -11.14
CA MET A 277 0.20 -15.69 -10.50
C MET A 277 -1.09 -15.44 -9.70
N ILE A 278 -1.93 -16.48 -9.57
CA ILE A 278 -2.94 -16.52 -8.51
C ILE A 278 -2.24 -16.99 -7.23
N ALA A 279 -2.09 -16.09 -6.27
CA ALA A 279 -1.38 -16.38 -5.03
C ALA A 279 -2.16 -17.41 -4.18
N PRO A 280 -1.50 -18.46 -3.67
CA PRO A 280 -2.12 -19.48 -2.81
C PRO A 280 -2.30 -18.94 -1.39
N VAL A 281 -3.09 -17.87 -1.24
CA VAL A 281 -3.48 -17.34 0.08
C VAL A 281 -4.45 -18.35 0.69
N PRO A 282 -4.22 -18.84 1.92
CA PRO A 282 -5.09 -19.84 2.50
C PRO A 282 -6.48 -19.22 2.73
N ILE A 283 -7.53 -19.99 2.40
CA ILE A 283 -8.92 -19.57 2.57
C ILE A 283 -9.71 -20.62 3.34
N PHE A 284 -10.54 -20.16 4.28
CA PHE A 284 -11.55 -21.00 4.90
C PHE A 284 -12.68 -21.24 3.90
N HIS A 285 -12.98 -22.49 3.60
CA HIS A 285 -13.99 -22.84 2.62
C HIS A 285 -14.75 -24.11 3.03
N ASP A 286 -16.05 -24.15 2.73
CA ASP A 286 -16.91 -25.32 2.90
C ASP A 286 -17.87 -25.34 1.71
N ILE A 287 -17.67 -26.29 0.79
CA ILE A 287 -18.46 -26.39 -0.44
C ILE A 287 -19.96 -26.60 -0.17
N THR A 288 -20.31 -27.14 1.01
CA THR A 288 -21.70 -27.39 1.42
C THR A 288 -22.39 -26.14 1.98
N LYS A 289 -21.63 -25.09 2.31
CA LYS A 289 -22.13 -23.88 2.98
C LYS A 289 -21.80 -22.62 2.18
N TYR A 290 -22.39 -22.52 1.00
CA TYR A 290 -22.34 -21.30 0.20
C TYR A 290 -23.48 -20.34 0.56
N THR A 291 -23.15 -19.06 0.80
CA THR A 291 -24.14 -17.98 0.92
C THR A 291 -23.95 -16.98 -0.23
N PRO A 292 -24.94 -16.80 -1.12
CA PRO A 292 -24.85 -15.82 -2.19
C PRO A 292 -24.48 -14.41 -1.71
N GLY A 293 -23.48 -13.80 -2.35
CA GLY A 293 -23.00 -12.44 -2.03
C GLY A 293 -22.01 -12.36 -0.86
N LYS A 294 -21.64 -13.50 -0.25
CA LYS A 294 -20.54 -13.61 0.71
C LYS A 294 -19.46 -14.49 0.09
N PRO A 295 -18.49 -13.91 -0.63
CA PRO A 295 -17.47 -14.70 -1.29
C PRO A 295 -16.62 -15.44 -0.26
N ILE A 296 -16.23 -16.66 -0.63
CA ILE A 296 -15.18 -17.40 0.05
C ILE A 296 -13.84 -16.81 -0.39
N GLY A 297 -12.94 -16.60 0.57
CA GLY A 297 -11.57 -16.18 0.32
C GLY A 297 -11.28 -14.70 0.55
N VAL A 298 -10.25 -14.21 -0.12
CA VAL A 298 -9.63 -12.90 0.14
C VAL A 298 -10.51 -11.79 -0.38
N GLU A 299 -10.91 -10.87 0.48
CA GLU A 299 -11.66 -9.68 0.10
C GLU A 299 -10.80 -8.43 0.27
N ASP A 300 -10.86 -7.60 -0.76
CA ASP A 300 -10.27 -6.27 -0.83
C ASP A 300 -8.77 -6.19 -0.41
N PRO A 301 -7.85 -6.99 -1.04
CA PRO A 301 -6.45 -7.04 -0.66
C PRO A 301 -5.73 -5.73 -1.00
N ARG A 302 -5.24 -5.03 0.02
CA ARG A 302 -4.39 -3.84 -0.10
C ARG A 302 -2.95 -4.23 0.10
N ILE A 303 -2.07 -3.87 -0.82
CA ILE A 303 -0.64 -4.19 -0.72
C ILE A 303 0.14 -2.98 -0.20
N GLN A 304 1.10 -3.24 0.70
CA GLN A 304 2.07 -2.26 1.19
C GLN A 304 3.43 -2.92 1.34
N VAL A 305 4.50 -2.11 1.29
CA VAL A 305 5.85 -2.58 1.61
C VAL A 305 6.15 -2.29 3.07
N VAL A 306 6.63 -3.29 3.81
CA VAL A 306 7.13 -3.15 5.18
C VAL A 306 8.60 -3.52 5.23
N THR A 307 9.35 -2.90 6.13
CA THR A 307 10.73 -3.29 6.44
C THR A 307 10.71 -4.19 7.66
N ASN A 308 11.33 -5.37 7.56
CA ASN A 308 11.37 -6.32 8.67
C ASN A 308 12.61 -6.13 9.57
N ALA A 309 12.67 -6.89 10.67
CA ALA A 309 13.76 -6.78 11.64
C ALA A 309 15.16 -7.14 11.09
N ARG A 310 15.25 -7.80 9.93
CA ARG A 310 16.52 -8.06 9.21
C ARG A 310 16.90 -6.92 8.26
N GLY A 311 16.04 -5.90 8.11
CA GLY A 311 16.23 -4.79 7.19
C GLY A 311 15.73 -5.05 5.77
N HIS A 312 15.13 -6.20 5.48
CA HIS A 312 14.55 -6.48 4.17
C HIS A 312 13.21 -5.77 4.00
N GLU A 313 13.02 -5.15 2.83
CA GLU A 313 11.70 -4.69 2.38
C GLU A 313 10.92 -5.89 1.83
N GLU A 314 9.70 -6.10 2.29
CA GLU A 314 8.83 -7.16 1.81
C GLU A 314 7.39 -6.67 1.58
N PRO A 315 6.71 -7.15 0.52
CA PRO A 315 5.33 -6.81 0.27
C PRO A 315 4.38 -7.64 1.14
N VAL A 316 3.53 -6.94 1.90
CA VAL A 316 2.42 -7.51 2.65
C VAL A 316 1.10 -7.11 2.02
N ILE A 317 0.15 -8.04 1.97
CA ILE A 317 -1.24 -7.73 1.72
C ILE A 317 -1.99 -7.67 3.04
N VAL A 318 -2.85 -6.67 3.21
CA VAL A 318 -3.86 -6.67 4.26
C VAL A 318 -5.23 -6.82 3.61
N PHE A 319 -6.03 -7.74 4.11
CA PHE A 319 -7.32 -8.09 3.53
C PHE A 319 -8.31 -8.46 4.63
N ASN A 320 -9.59 -8.51 4.27
CA ASN A 320 -10.60 -9.12 5.13
C ASN A 320 -11.00 -10.49 4.58
N ALA A 321 -11.32 -11.43 5.46
CA ALA A 321 -11.78 -12.75 5.05
C ALA A 321 -12.70 -13.36 6.11
N HIS A 322 -13.60 -14.23 5.65
CA HIS A 322 -14.43 -15.05 6.52
C HIS A 322 -13.65 -16.26 7.03
N HIS A 323 -13.82 -16.57 8.31
CA HIS A 323 -13.23 -17.76 8.95
C HIS A 323 -14.10 -18.24 10.12
N ARG A 324 -13.67 -19.31 10.80
CA ARG A 324 -14.39 -19.86 11.96
C ARG A 324 -13.44 -20.14 13.12
N ARG A 325 -13.96 -19.98 14.34
CA ARG A 325 -13.29 -20.35 15.59
C ARG A 325 -14.19 -21.26 16.43
N ILE A 326 -13.63 -22.00 17.37
CA ILE A 326 -14.38 -22.85 18.30
C ILE A 326 -15.12 -21.96 19.31
N ASP A 327 -16.42 -22.20 19.47
CA ASP A 327 -17.25 -21.56 20.49
C ASP A 327 -16.96 -22.24 21.83
N GLN A 328 -15.97 -21.75 22.59
CA GLN A 328 -15.56 -22.38 23.85
C GLN A 328 -16.72 -22.50 24.85
N ASP A 329 -17.64 -21.54 24.87
CA ASP A 329 -18.77 -21.48 25.81
C ASP A 329 -19.89 -22.46 25.45
N LYS A 330 -20.04 -22.81 24.17
CA LYS A 330 -21.12 -23.71 23.70
C LYS A 330 -20.63 -25.08 23.24
N THR A 331 -19.32 -25.32 23.25
CA THR A 331 -18.72 -26.60 22.92
C THR A 331 -18.91 -27.58 24.07
N ASP A 332 -19.46 -28.75 23.77
CA ASP A 332 -19.58 -29.85 24.74
C ASP A 332 -18.27 -30.63 24.74
N TRP A 333 -17.31 -30.20 25.56
CA TRP A 333 -15.99 -30.82 25.65
C TRP A 333 -16.01 -32.28 26.15
N LEU A 334 -17.13 -32.74 26.72
CA LEU A 334 -17.31 -34.15 27.12
C LEU A 334 -17.71 -35.03 25.94
N ASN A 335 -18.07 -34.43 24.80
CA ASN A 335 -18.42 -35.12 23.57
C ASN A 335 -17.67 -34.50 22.39
N GLU A 336 -16.51 -35.06 22.05
CA GLU A 336 -15.63 -34.59 20.97
C GLU A 336 -16.34 -34.41 19.62
N TYR A 337 -17.51 -35.05 19.42
CA TYR A 337 -18.33 -34.92 18.21
C TYR A 337 -19.28 -33.70 18.22
N LYS A 338 -19.30 -32.87 19.27
CA LYS A 338 -20.17 -31.69 19.41
C LYS A 338 -19.41 -30.37 19.54
N VAL A 339 -18.34 -30.20 18.77
CA VAL A 339 -17.67 -28.90 18.62
C VAL A 339 -18.60 -27.91 17.94
N ARG A 340 -18.82 -26.75 18.57
CA ARG A 340 -19.58 -25.65 17.96
C ARG A 340 -18.62 -24.59 17.46
N TYR A 341 -18.96 -23.99 16.33
CA TYR A 341 -18.16 -22.96 15.69
C TYR A 341 -18.90 -21.62 15.66
N VAL A 342 -18.15 -20.54 15.81
CA VAL A 342 -18.59 -19.17 15.51
C VAL A 342 -17.87 -18.68 14.26
N ASN A 343 -18.61 -18.06 13.34
CA ASN A 343 -18.03 -17.47 12.14
C ASN A 343 -17.67 -16.01 12.39
N TYR A 344 -16.51 -15.61 11.90
CA TYR A 344 -16.00 -14.24 11.96
C TYR A 344 -15.70 -13.74 10.56
N ARG A 345 -15.57 -12.42 10.44
CA ARG A 345 -14.91 -11.77 9.31
C ARG A 345 -13.87 -10.83 9.90
N SER A 346 -12.60 -11.19 9.75
CA SER A 346 -11.50 -10.50 10.43
C SER A 346 -10.55 -9.84 9.45
N ILE A 347 -9.68 -8.98 9.98
CA ILE A 347 -8.53 -8.42 9.26
C ILE A 347 -7.41 -9.46 9.28
N PHE A 348 -6.78 -9.68 8.13
CA PHE A 348 -5.62 -10.53 7.98
C PHE A 348 -4.49 -9.75 7.33
N VAL A 349 -3.26 -10.04 7.74
CA VAL A 349 -2.05 -9.72 6.96
C VAL A 349 -1.54 -10.99 6.29
N GLY A 350 -1.00 -10.87 5.08
CA GLY A 350 -0.32 -11.94 4.36
C GLY A 350 1.00 -11.47 3.78
N TRP A 351 2.08 -12.21 3.99
CA TRP A 351 3.42 -11.89 3.49
C TRP A 351 3.64 -12.62 2.18
N LEU A 352 3.61 -11.91 1.05
CA LEU A 352 3.62 -12.53 -0.27
C LEU A 352 4.90 -13.31 -0.58
N TRP A 353 5.98 -13.01 0.14
CA TRP A 353 7.28 -13.69 0.03
C TRP A 353 7.57 -14.62 1.20
N ARG A 354 6.56 -15.00 1.98
CA ARG A 354 6.68 -16.00 3.03
C ARG A 354 5.64 -17.09 2.88
N THR A 355 5.96 -18.28 3.36
CA THR A 355 5.06 -19.44 3.27
C THR A 355 4.71 -19.99 4.64
N GLN A 356 3.59 -20.71 4.68
CA GLN A 356 3.16 -21.51 5.82
C GLN A 356 2.64 -22.85 5.32
N ARG A 357 2.65 -23.86 6.19
CA ARG A 357 1.97 -25.13 5.94
C ARG A 357 0.61 -25.15 6.62
N GLY A 358 -0.39 -25.65 5.90
CA GLY A 358 -1.75 -25.75 6.41
C GLY A 358 -2.42 -24.41 6.69
N LYS A 359 -3.60 -24.48 7.32
CA LYS A 359 -4.53 -23.35 7.50
C LYS A 359 -4.88 -23.07 8.95
N PHE A 360 -3.96 -23.35 9.88
CA PHE A 360 -4.17 -23.20 11.33
C PHE A 360 -4.62 -21.77 11.74
N ASN A 361 -4.26 -20.74 10.96
CA ASN A 361 -4.70 -19.36 11.19
C ASN A 361 -6.19 -19.13 10.88
N LEU A 362 -6.85 -20.05 10.18
CA LEU A 362 -8.25 -19.94 9.71
C LEU A 362 -9.14 -21.05 10.28
N GLU A 363 -8.55 -22.19 10.65
CA GLU A 363 -9.23 -23.35 11.21
C GLU A 363 -8.46 -23.86 12.44
N GLU A 364 -9.16 -24.01 13.56
CA GLU A 364 -8.55 -24.49 14.82
C GLU A 364 -8.35 -26.00 14.88
N MET A 365 -9.10 -26.76 14.07
CA MET A 365 -8.99 -28.22 14.03
C MET A 365 -8.02 -28.63 12.91
N PRO A 366 -7.15 -29.63 13.13
CA PRO A 366 -6.29 -30.17 12.09
C PRO A 366 -7.09 -30.64 10.87
N ASN A 367 -6.59 -30.36 9.67
CA ASN A 367 -7.18 -30.83 8.43
C ASN A 367 -6.09 -31.57 7.63
N PRO A 368 -6.01 -32.91 7.74
CA PRO A 368 -4.95 -33.68 7.11
C PRO A 368 -4.81 -33.47 5.60
N GLU A 369 -5.89 -33.08 4.90
CA GLU A 369 -5.88 -32.80 3.47
C GLU A 369 -5.12 -31.51 3.14
N CYS A 370 -5.16 -30.51 4.04
CA CYS A 370 -4.53 -29.21 3.86
C CYS A 370 -3.23 -29.04 4.65
N ASP A 371 -3.01 -29.81 5.72
CA ASP A 371 -1.89 -29.61 6.66
C ASP A 371 -0.50 -29.73 6.02
N ALA A 372 -0.38 -30.55 4.96
CA ALA A 372 0.85 -30.71 4.20
C ALA A 372 1.02 -29.70 3.05
N LEU A 373 -0.02 -28.95 2.71
CA LEU A 373 -0.02 -28.00 1.60
C LEU A 373 0.65 -26.68 2.01
N GLU A 374 1.37 -26.08 1.07
CA GLU A 374 2.04 -24.80 1.25
C GLU A 374 1.16 -23.65 0.76
N TYR A 375 1.09 -22.60 1.56
CA TYR A 375 0.32 -21.39 1.31
C TYR A 375 1.16 -20.15 1.59
N VAL A 376 0.70 -18.99 1.10
CA VAL A 376 1.19 -17.69 1.57
C VAL A 376 0.99 -17.60 3.08
N LYS A 377 2.03 -17.18 3.81
CA LYS A 377 1.94 -16.96 5.25
C LYS A 377 0.93 -15.85 5.52
N VAL A 378 -0.08 -16.13 6.35
CA VAL A 378 -1.07 -15.16 6.80
C VAL A 378 -1.19 -15.15 8.32
N ARG A 379 -1.77 -14.09 8.86
CA ARG A 379 -2.04 -13.96 10.30
C ARG A 379 -3.31 -13.14 10.51
N GLU A 380 -4.19 -13.62 11.39
CA GLU A 380 -5.36 -12.85 11.86
C GLU A 380 -4.88 -11.71 12.77
N MET A 381 -5.40 -10.51 12.58
CA MET A 381 -5.22 -9.38 13.50
C MET A 381 -6.32 -9.44 14.56
N GLU A 382 -5.98 -9.83 15.78
CA GLU A 382 -6.98 -10.04 16.83
C GLU A 382 -7.38 -8.73 17.49
N MET A 383 -8.69 -8.47 17.55
CA MET A 383 -9.22 -7.21 18.09
C MET A 383 -9.02 -7.10 19.61
N PRO A 384 -8.75 -5.90 20.16
CA PRO A 384 -8.61 -5.68 21.59
C PRO A 384 -9.92 -5.98 22.35
N GLY A 385 -9.83 -6.82 23.37
CA GLY A 385 -10.96 -7.20 24.25
C GLY A 385 -11.61 -8.54 23.91
N GLN A 386 -12.34 -9.12 24.88
CA GLN A 386 -12.82 -10.51 24.79
C GLN A 386 -14.08 -10.71 23.92
N LYS A 387 -14.91 -9.68 23.70
CA LYS A 387 -16.12 -9.79 22.86
C LYS A 387 -15.79 -9.42 21.41
N ARG A 388 -15.40 -10.43 20.63
CA ARG A 388 -15.18 -10.31 19.18
C ARG A 388 -16.45 -9.77 18.50
N GLY A 389 -16.30 -8.69 17.72
CA GLY A 389 -17.33 -8.22 16.80
C GLY A 389 -17.56 -9.22 15.67
N GLY A 390 -18.72 -9.15 15.00
CA GLY A 390 -19.06 -10.11 13.96
C GLY A 390 -18.42 -9.84 12.59
N SER A 391 -18.02 -8.59 12.29
CA SER A 391 -17.51 -8.23 10.96
C SER A 391 -16.57 -7.03 10.96
N GLU A 392 -15.31 -7.28 10.61
CA GLU A 392 -14.27 -6.28 10.37
C GLU A 392 -14.11 -6.02 8.86
N LYS A 393 -14.38 -4.79 8.43
CA LYS A 393 -14.24 -4.34 7.03
C LYS A 393 -14.05 -2.83 6.98
N ASN A 394 -13.52 -2.32 5.86
CA ASN A 394 -13.47 -0.88 5.54
C ASN A 394 -12.60 -0.08 6.52
N TRP A 395 -11.40 -0.55 6.79
CA TRP A 395 -10.33 0.18 7.47
C TRP A 395 -9.36 0.79 6.45
N ALA A 396 -8.48 1.70 6.89
CA ALA A 396 -7.37 2.23 6.11
C ALA A 396 -6.04 1.97 6.83
N LEU A 397 -5.02 1.53 6.10
CA LEU A 397 -3.70 1.19 6.64
C LEU A 397 -2.80 2.43 6.71
N ILE A 398 -2.08 2.61 7.82
CA ILE A 398 -1.03 3.62 7.98
C ILE A 398 0.22 2.98 8.60
N LEU A 399 1.40 3.50 8.26
CA LEU A 399 2.67 3.15 8.88
C LEU A 399 3.19 4.33 9.69
N ASP A 400 3.75 4.07 10.87
CA ASP A 400 4.26 5.10 11.77
C ASP A 400 5.77 5.30 11.55
N SER A 401 6.12 6.41 10.90
CA SER A 401 7.51 6.75 10.56
C SER A 401 8.40 6.92 11.80
N GLY A 402 7.85 7.47 12.89
CA GLY A 402 8.60 7.67 14.14
C GLY A 402 8.92 6.35 14.83
N GLU A 403 8.00 5.39 14.79
CA GLU A 403 8.26 4.04 15.28
C GLU A 403 9.32 3.33 14.43
N LYS A 404 9.21 3.40 13.10
CA LYS A 404 10.22 2.85 12.19
C LYS A 404 11.60 3.43 12.44
N ALA A 405 11.71 4.75 12.62
CA ALA A 405 12.97 5.41 12.95
C ALA A 405 13.53 4.97 14.32
N MET A 406 12.66 4.67 15.29
CA MET A 406 13.06 4.21 16.63
C MET A 406 13.59 2.78 16.62
N PHE A 407 12.91 1.86 15.94
CA PHE A 407 13.27 0.43 15.94
C PHE A 407 14.17 0.00 14.78
N GLY A 408 14.24 0.81 13.71
CA GLY A 408 14.93 0.47 12.47
C GLY A 408 14.12 -0.38 11.48
N TYR A 409 12.89 -0.74 11.84
CA TYR A 409 11.99 -1.55 11.03
C TYR A 409 10.52 -1.30 11.40
N ASP A 410 9.59 -1.74 10.56
CA ASP A 410 8.15 -1.62 10.81
C ASP A 410 7.73 -2.68 11.83
N LYS A 411 7.51 -2.26 13.09
CA LYS A 411 7.16 -3.17 14.18
C LYS A 411 5.66 -3.46 14.27
N HIS A 412 4.83 -2.45 14.01
CA HIS A 412 3.38 -2.55 14.05
C HIS A 412 2.73 -2.05 12.76
N LEU A 413 1.56 -2.61 12.44
CA LEU A 413 0.63 -2.01 11.50
C LEU A 413 -0.40 -1.19 12.26
N TYR A 414 -0.73 -0.03 11.72
CA TYR A 414 -1.77 0.82 12.26
C TYR A 414 -2.94 0.89 11.29
N PHE A 415 -4.15 0.85 11.83
CA PHE A 415 -5.38 0.96 11.06
C PHE A 415 -6.19 2.14 11.56
N VAL A 416 -6.56 3.03 10.64
CA VAL A 416 -7.71 3.90 10.87
C VAL A 416 -8.94 3.00 10.81
N TYR A 417 -9.38 2.60 11.99
CA TYR A 417 -10.47 1.66 12.18
C TYR A 417 -11.82 2.33 11.97
N LEU A 418 -11.98 3.56 12.47
CA LEU A 418 -13.10 4.45 12.18
C LEU A 418 -12.55 5.85 11.91
N PHE A 419 -13.05 6.52 10.87
CA PHE A 419 -12.74 7.93 10.61
C PHE A 419 -13.64 8.87 11.43
N GLU A 420 -14.96 8.65 11.39
CA GLU A 420 -15.92 9.33 12.27
C GLU A 420 -15.80 8.75 13.69
N ASN A 421 -15.75 9.60 14.72
CA ASN A 421 -15.39 9.20 16.08
C ASN A 421 -14.04 8.44 16.10
N LEU A 422 -13.01 9.09 15.56
CA LEU A 422 -11.71 8.51 15.20
C LEU A 422 -11.20 7.41 16.16
N LYS A 423 -10.89 6.25 15.59
CA LYS A 423 -10.22 5.13 16.28
C LYS A 423 -9.05 4.61 15.48
N ILE A 424 -7.91 4.52 16.15
CA ILE A 424 -6.68 3.97 15.60
C ILE A 424 -6.37 2.66 16.32
N LEU A 425 -6.32 1.59 15.55
CA LEU A 425 -5.90 0.26 16.00
C LEU A 425 -4.42 0.08 15.69
N LYS A 426 -3.67 -0.51 16.61
CA LYS A 426 -2.25 -0.84 16.47
C LYS A 426 -2.07 -2.33 16.68
N CYS A 427 -1.42 -3.00 15.74
CA CYS A 427 -1.29 -4.44 15.73
C CYS A 427 0.17 -4.86 15.53
N PRO A 428 0.71 -5.79 16.35
CA PRO A 428 2.07 -6.28 16.19
C PRO A 428 2.21 -7.14 14.92
N ILE A 429 3.33 -6.96 14.20
CA ILE A 429 3.60 -7.70 12.95
C ILE A 429 4.30 -9.03 13.23
N TYR A 430 5.35 -8.97 14.06
CA TYR A 430 6.30 -10.08 14.25
C TYR A 430 6.24 -10.72 15.63
N GLU A 431 5.44 -10.19 16.57
CA GLU A 431 5.34 -10.73 17.93
C GLU A 431 4.55 -12.05 17.98
N GLU A 432 4.79 -12.84 19.04
CA GLU A 432 4.06 -14.09 19.31
C GLU A 432 2.66 -13.82 19.86
N GLU A 433 2.51 -12.79 20.71
CA GLU A 433 1.22 -12.31 21.20
C GLU A 433 0.61 -11.36 20.15
N VAL A 434 -0.57 -11.72 19.64
CA VAL A 434 -1.13 -11.12 18.41
C VAL A 434 -2.32 -10.20 18.69
N VAL A 435 -2.54 -9.85 19.94
CA VAL A 435 -3.67 -9.01 20.34
C VAL A 435 -3.34 -7.56 20.00
N CYS A 436 -4.10 -6.98 19.07
CA CYS A 436 -4.00 -5.56 18.77
C CYS A 436 -4.42 -4.72 19.99
N GLU A 437 -3.98 -3.46 20.02
CA GLU A 437 -4.35 -2.47 21.02
C GLU A 437 -4.93 -1.20 20.39
N TRP A 438 -5.73 -0.47 21.16
CA TRP A 438 -6.22 0.84 20.72
C TRP A 438 -5.13 1.89 20.95
N ALA A 439 -4.45 2.32 19.88
CA ALA A 439 -3.52 3.43 19.95
C ALA A 439 -4.24 4.76 20.22
N TYR A 440 -5.49 4.90 19.75
CA TYR A 440 -6.30 6.08 19.99
C TYR A 440 -7.80 5.79 19.89
N LYS A 441 -8.58 6.46 20.74
CA LYS A 441 -10.05 6.51 20.67
C LYS A 441 -10.51 7.92 21.01
N ALA A 442 -11.16 8.61 20.07
CA ALA A 442 -11.76 9.91 20.34
C ALA A 442 -12.87 9.81 21.41
N ASN A 443 -13.63 8.71 21.36
CA ASN A 443 -14.65 8.31 22.32
C ASN A 443 -14.95 6.80 22.23
N ASP A 444 -15.91 6.32 23.04
CA ASP A 444 -16.30 4.90 23.07
C ASP A 444 -17.41 4.51 22.09
N VAL A 445 -17.88 5.42 21.24
CA VAL A 445 -18.94 5.15 20.25
C VAL A 445 -18.41 4.23 19.15
N ASN A 446 -18.98 3.04 19.01
CA ASN A 446 -18.59 2.02 18.02
C ASN A 446 -19.53 2.00 16.79
N LYS A 447 -19.99 3.18 16.34
CA LYS A 447 -20.91 3.26 15.21
C LYS A 447 -20.10 3.40 13.92
N VAL A 448 -20.25 2.44 13.01
CA VAL A 448 -19.73 2.56 11.65
C VAL A 448 -20.62 3.54 10.89
N GLY A 449 -20.04 4.70 10.55
CA GLY A 449 -20.70 5.76 9.78
C GLY A 449 -20.71 5.50 8.27
N LEU A 450 -21.12 6.52 7.50
CA LEU A 450 -21.06 6.50 6.03
C LEU A 450 -19.64 6.72 5.49
N PHE A 451 -18.71 7.10 6.36
CA PHE A 451 -17.34 7.47 6.05
C PHE A 451 -16.37 6.41 6.60
N HIS A 452 -15.91 5.50 5.73
CA HIS A 452 -15.13 4.34 6.16
C HIS A 452 -14.22 3.79 5.06
N GLY A 453 -13.06 3.28 5.47
CA GLY A 453 -12.08 2.65 4.58
C GLY A 453 -11.58 3.57 3.50
N GLY A 454 -10.88 3.00 2.52
CA GLY A 454 -10.29 3.76 1.42
C GLY A 454 -8.95 3.17 1.02
N THR A 455 -8.01 4.03 0.65
CA THR A 455 -6.60 3.66 0.46
C THR A 455 -5.90 3.56 1.81
N GLU A 456 -4.70 2.99 1.81
CA GLU A 456 -3.66 3.35 2.76
C GLU A 456 -3.38 4.86 2.73
N LEU A 457 -2.90 5.41 3.84
CA LEU A 457 -2.46 6.81 3.90
C LEU A 457 -0.93 6.87 3.94
N VAL A 458 -0.35 7.69 3.07
CA VAL A 458 1.11 7.86 2.95
C VAL A 458 1.59 8.82 4.04
N ASN A 459 2.60 8.39 4.80
CA ASN A 459 3.24 9.24 5.80
C ASN A 459 4.11 10.30 5.11
N ILE A 460 3.75 11.57 5.31
CA ILE A 460 4.42 12.70 4.67
C ILE A 460 5.80 12.96 5.27
N ASN A 461 5.97 12.74 6.57
CA ASN A 461 7.27 12.89 7.24
C ASN A 461 8.31 11.96 6.61
N GLN A 462 7.99 10.67 6.52
CA GLN A 462 8.87 9.67 5.89
C GLN A 462 9.17 10.04 4.43
N MET A 463 8.14 10.40 3.65
CA MET A 463 8.34 10.78 2.25
C MET A 463 9.29 11.98 2.11
N LEU A 464 9.20 12.98 2.99
CA LEU A 464 10.12 14.12 2.97
C LEU A 464 11.54 13.69 3.38
N GLU A 465 11.69 12.85 4.40
CA GLU A 465 12.98 12.34 4.88
C GLU A 465 13.73 11.52 3.84
N GLU A 466 13.03 10.72 3.04
CA GLU A 466 13.61 9.90 1.96
C GLU A 466 14.22 10.73 0.81
N HIS A 467 13.92 12.04 0.74
CA HIS A 467 14.43 12.94 -0.30
C HIS A 467 15.48 13.92 0.25
N THR A 468 16.55 14.12 -0.52
CA THR A 468 17.68 15.02 -0.20
C THR A 468 17.58 16.40 -0.84
N PHE A 469 16.41 16.75 -1.40
CA PHE A 469 16.22 18.07 -2.05
C PHE A 469 16.21 19.19 -1.01
N SER A 470 17.12 20.15 -1.15
CA SER A 470 17.26 21.29 -0.25
C SER A 470 16.00 22.17 -0.15
N GLU A 471 15.19 22.21 -1.21
CA GLU A 471 13.92 22.95 -1.23
C GLU A 471 12.89 22.39 -0.23
N LEU A 472 13.06 21.14 0.23
CA LEU A 472 12.20 20.53 1.24
C LEU A 472 12.64 20.87 2.67
N ASP A 473 13.83 21.43 2.87
CA ASP A 473 14.39 21.66 4.21
C ASP A 473 13.57 22.67 5.03
N GLU A 474 13.00 23.69 4.38
CA GLU A 474 12.13 24.66 5.05
C GLU A 474 10.83 24.01 5.54
N VAL A 475 10.23 23.15 4.70
CA VAL A 475 9.01 22.42 5.05
C VAL A 475 9.29 21.41 6.17
N LYS A 476 10.39 20.65 6.08
CA LYS A 476 10.82 19.71 7.12
C LYS A 476 10.97 20.41 8.48
N LYS A 477 11.59 21.59 8.51
CA LYS A 477 11.76 22.39 9.74
C LYS A 477 10.46 22.99 10.27
N SER A 478 9.47 23.16 9.40
CA SER A 478 8.17 23.75 9.77
C SER A 478 7.24 22.73 10.43
N ILE A 479 7.46 21.43 10.22
CA ILE A 479 6.70 20.38 10.92
C ILE A 479 7.15 20.34 12.39
N PRO A 480 6.25 20.56 13.37
CA PRO A 480 6.61 20.49 14.78
C PRO A 480 7.12 19.11 15.19
N GLU A 481 8.03 19.08 16.17
CA GLU A 481 8.64 17.85 16.66
C GLU A 481 7.57 16.88 17.19
N GLY A 482 7.66 15.61 16.79
CA GLY A 482 6.69 14.58 17.17
C GLY A 482 5.37 14.61 16.39
N ARG A 483 5.13 15.60 15.52
CA ARG A 483 3.97 15.63 14.64
C ARG A 483 4.17 14.69 13.46
N GLN A 484 3.16 13.87 13.18
CA GLN A 484 3.10 13.08 11.96
C GLN A 484 1.86 13.41 11.15
N ILE A 485 2.01 13.45 9.83
CA ILE A 485 0.94 13.75 8.88
C ILE A 485 0.84 12.60 7.88
N TRP A 486 -0.38 12.11 7.66
CA TRP A 486 -0.66 11.15 6.60
C TRP A 486 -1.73 11.69 5.65
N ILE A 487 -1.57 11.39 4.36
CA ILE A 487 -2.51 11.79 3.32
C ILE A 487 -2.93 10.57 2.49
N GLY A 488 -4.21 10.47 2.20
CA GLY A 488 -4.75 9.50 1.26
C GLY A 488 -6.24 9.70 1.04
N PHE A 489 -6.94 8.67 0.57
CA PHE A 489 -8.36 8.79 0.27
C PHE A 489 -9.18 7.88 1.16
N ALA A 490 -10.15 8.46 1.86
CA ALA A 490 -11.23 7.69 2.43
C ALA A 490 -12.35 7.47 1.40
N ARG A 491 -13.27 6.57 1.72
CA ARG A 491 -14.46 6.30 0.93
C ARG A 491 -15.71 6.68 1.73
N ALA A 492 -16.50 7.62 1.25
CA ALA A 492 -17.88 7.77 1.71
C ALA A 492 -18.88 7.05 0.79
N VAL A 493 -20.00 6.65 1.39
CA VAL A 493 -21.15 6.10 0.67
C VAL A 493 -22.39 6.94 0.96
N MET A 494 -23.08 7.35 -0.10
CA MET A 494 -24.38 8.01 0.01
C MET A 494 -25.47 7.07 -0.50
N LEU A 495 -26.55 6.91 0.26
CA LEU A 495 -27.63 5.98 -0.03
C LEU A 495 -28.82 6.74 -0.61
N HIS A 496 -29.34 6.28 -1.75
CA HIS A 496 -30.53 6.85 -2.41
C HIS A 496 -30.51 8.39 -2.54
N CYS A 497 -29.33 8.97 -2.72
CA CYS A 497 -29.13 10.43 -2.66
C CYS A 497 -29.45 11.16 -3.98
N GLY A 498 -29.61 10.45 -5.10
CA GLY A 498 -29.95 11.10 -6.38
C GLY A 498 -29.65 10.27 -7.62
N CYS A 499 -28.53 9.53 -7.64
CA CYS A 499 -28.14 8.66 -8.74
C CYS A 499 -27.76 7.28 -8.22
N GLY A 500 -28.62 6.29 -8.47
CA GLY A 500 -28.39 4.92 -8.02
C GLY A 500 -28.82 4.63 -6.58
N THR A 501 -28.69 3.36 -6.18
CA THR A 501 -28.97 2.93 -4.80
C THR A 501 -27.87 3.36 -3.84
N ASN A 502 -26.63 3.38 -4.32
CA ASN A 502 -25.44 3.76 -3.57
C ASN A 502 -24.54 4.58 -4.49
N MET A 503 -24.09 5.74 -4.03
CA MET A 503 -23.02 6.50 -4.67
C MET A 503 -21.74 6.41 -3.83
N TYR A 504 -20.64 5.98 -4.46
CA TYR A 504 -19.30 5.97 -3.85
C TYR A 504 -18.39 6.93 -4.61
N ARG A 505 -17.70 7.80 -3.88
CA ARG A 505 -16.60 8.63 -4.39
C ARG A 505 -15.45 8.65 -3.38
N PRO A 506 -14.22 8.96 -3.84
CA PRO A 506 -13.12 9.28 -2.95
C PRO A 506 -13.40 10.59 -2.19
N ASN A 507 -12.89 10.67 -0.97
CA ASN A 507 -12.70 11.90 -0.22
C ASN A 507 -11.22 11.97 0.17
N LEU A 508 -10.54 13.06 -0.15
CA LEU A 508 -9.17 13.30 0.32
C LEU A 508 -9.21 13.47 1.84
N VAL A 509 -8.31 12.80 2.54
CA VAL A 509 -8.18 12.87 4.00
C VAL A 509 -6.75 13.17 4.37
N ILE A 510 -6.60 14.10 5.33
CA ILE A 510 -5.35 14.38 6.02
C ILE A 510 -5.53 13.94 7.47
N LEU A 511 -4.80 12.90 7.89
CA LEU A 511 -4.72 12.45 9.26
C LEU A 511 -3.50 13.11 9.92
N MET A 512 -3.63 13.51 11.17
CA MET A 512 -2.55 14.09 11.95
C MET A 512 -2.44 13.39 13.30
N LYS A 513 -1.20 13.14 13.72
CA LYS A 513 -0.83 12.72 15.08
C LYS A 513 -0.03 13.84 15.72
N GLU A 514 -0.45 14.24 16.91
CA GLU A 514 0.26 15.15 17.80
C GLU A 514 0.61 14.38 19.07
N ILE A 515 1.88 13.98 19.22
CA ILE A 515 2.33 13.15 20.35
C ILE A 515 1.51 11.84 20.39
N ASP A 516 0.56 11.71 21.33
CA ASP A 516 -0.30 10.52 21.50
C ASP A 516 -1.77 10.77 21.09
N GLN A 517 -2.07 11.94 20.51
CA GLN A 517 -3.41 12.29 20.06
C GLN A 517 -3.50 12.26 18.54
N TYR A 518 -4.61 11.74 18.02
CA TYR A 518 -4.86 11.69 16.59
C TYR A 518 -6.11 12.50 16.25
N LYS A 519 -6.14 13.06 15.04
CA LYS A 519 -7.33 13.67 14.47
C LYS A 519 -7.35 13.51 12.96
N VAL A 520 -8.55 13.42 12.39
CA VAL A 520 -8.74 13.79 10.99
C VAL A 520 -8.57 15.31 10.95
N ALA A 521 -7.48 15.79 10.39
CA ALA A 521 -7.18 17.22 10.35
C ALA A 521 -8.00 17.90 9.26
N HIS A 522 -8.09 17.26 8.09
CA HIS A 522 -8.86 17.75 6.95
C HIS A 522 -9.55 16.61 6.21
N VAL A 523 -10.71 16.91 5.64
CA VAL A 523 -11.47 15.99 4.79
C VAL A 523 -12.14 16.76 3.66
N SER A 524 -12.09 16.23 2.44
CA SER A 524 -12.80 16.82 1.31
C SER A 524 -14.23 16.30 1.22
N LEU A 525 -15.09 16.98 0.47
CA LEU A 525 -16.31 16.37 -0.06
C LEU A 525 -15.98 15.33 -1.17
N PHE A 526 -17.02 14.70 -1.72
CA PHE A 526 -16.93 13.78 -2.85
C PHE A 526 -16.13 14.34 -4.03
N LEU A 527 -15.09 13.60 -4.41
CA LEU A 527 -14.25 13.95 -5.54
C LEU A 527 -14.72 13.24 -6.81
N GLY A 528 -15.12 14.03 -7.81
CA GLY A 528 -15.38 13.54 -9.16
C GLY A 528 -14.10 13.27 -9.96
N LEU A 529 -13.02 14.02 -9.67
CA LEU A 529 -11.68 13.91 -10.26
C LEU A 529 -11.62 14.01 -11.80
N GLY A 530 -12.69 14.46 -12.45
CA GLY A 530 -12.82 14.42 -13.92
C GLY A 530 -12.87 13.01 -14.50
N ILE A 531 -13.12 11.99 -13.67
CA ILE A 531 -13.10 10.58 -14.07
C ILE A 531 -14.47 10.20 -14.64
N GLU A 532 -14.45 9.54 -15.79
CA GLU A 532 -15.65 8.98 -16.40
C GLU A 532 -16.21 7.84 -15.54
N VAL A 533 -17.48 7.96 -15.17
CA VAL A 533 -18.23 6.96 -14.41
C VAL A 533 -18.86 5.96 -15.37
N LEU A 534 -18.75 4.66 -15.08
CA LEU A 534 -19.34 3.59 -15.88
C LEU A 534 -20.69 3.14 -15.29
N PRO A 535 -21.67 2.78 -16.14
CA PRO A 535 -22.92 2.19 -15.66
C PRO A 535 -22.67 0.83 -15.02
N TRP A 536 -23.44 0.47 -13.99
CA TRP A 536 -23.28 -0.81 -13.29
C TRP A 536 -23.46 -2.02 -14.22
N PHE A 537 -24.46 -1.96 -15.10
CA PHE A 537 -24.67 -2.93 -16.17
C PHE A 537 -24.18 -2.36 -17.49
N GLU A 538 -23.55 -3.18 -18.34
CA GLU A 538 -23.00 -2.72 -19.64
C GLU A 538 -24.02 -2.01 -20.52
N ASN A 539 -25.28 -2.49 -20.52
CA ASN A 539 -26.39 -1.93 -21.29
C ASN A 539 -27.39 -1.14 -20.42
N GLY A 540 -27.03 -0.84 -19.17
CA GLY A 540 -27.89 -0.09 -18.24
C GLY A 540 -27.61 1.39 -18.26
N LYS A 541 -28.50 2.18 -17.65
CA LYS A 541 -28.24 3.60 -17.40
C LYS A 541 -27.32 3.78 -16.20
N LEU A 542 -26.68 4.94 -16.15
CA LEU A 542 -25.65 5.26 -15.16
C LEU A 542 -26.19 5.32 -13.72
N CYS A 543 -27.49 5.61 -13.56
CA CYS A 543 -28.16 5.72 -12.26
C CYS A 543 -29.11 4.55 -11.96
N ASP A 544 -29.14 3.47 -12.75
CA ASP A 544 -30.07 2.35 -12.55
C ASP A 544 -29.73 1.48 -11.32
N ALA A 545 -28.46 1.42 -10.94
CA ALA A 545 -27.98 0.60 -9.81
C ALA A 545 -26.88 1.34 -9.03
N LYS A 546 -25.81 0.67 -8.60
CA LYS A 546 -24.73 1.35 -7.85
C LYS A 546 -23.93 2.26 -8.78
N ASN A 547 -23.52 3.40 -8.26
CA ASN A 547 -22.70 4.38 -8.97
C ASN A 547 -21.39 4.60 -8.22
N LEU A 548 -20.27 4.09 -8.74
CA LEU A 548 -19.08 3.98 -7.90
C LEU A 548 -17.79 4.33 -8.62
N ILE A 549 -17.00 5.15 -7.93
CA ILE A 549 -15.56 5.33 -8.10
C ILE A 549 -14.97 5.08 -6.71
N ILE A 550 -14.26 3.97 -6.56
CA ILE A 550 -13.67 3.57 -5.27
C ILE A 550 -12.16 3.69 -5.37
N PRO A 551 -11.50 4.45 -4.49
CA PRO A 551 -10.05 4.44 -4.42
C PRO A 551 -9.58 3.16 -3.72
N ASN A 552 -8.62 2.46 -4.32
CA ASN A 552 -8.19 1.13 -3.87
C ASN A 552 -6.84 1.18 -3.13
N GLY A 553 -5.85 1.90 -3.66
CA GLY A 553 -4.53 2.07 -3.07
C GLY A 553 -3.71 3.17 -3.77
N ILE A 554 -2.72 3.72 -3.07
CA ILE A 554 -1.72 4.65 -3.57
C ILE A 554 -0.49 3.85 -4.00
N SER A 555 -0.31 3.75 -5.32
CA SER A 555 0.73 2.90 -5.92
C SER A 555 2.13 3.46 -5.79
N SER A 556 2.26 4.79 -5.78
CA SER A 556 3.51 5.51 -5.55
C SER A 556 3.23 7.00 -5.38
N TRP A 557 4.06 7.70 -4.62
CA TRP A 557 4.09 9.16 -4.61
C TRP A 557 5.53 9.63 -4.74
N THR A 558 5.82 10.32 -5.85
CA THR A 558 7.18 10.71 -6.21
C THR A 558 7.31 12.22 -6.18
N ILE A 559 8.49 12.72 -5.81
CA ILE A 559 8.85 14.14 -5.90
C ILE A 559 9.98 14.25 -6.92
N GLU A 560 9.75 15.06 -7.96
CA GLU A 560 10.73 15.25 -9.03
C GLU A 560 11.11 16.72 -9.17
N ARG A 561 12.37 16.96 -9.52
CA ARG A 561 12.87 18.30 -9.85
C ARG A 561 12.59 18.59 -11.32
N LEU A 562 11.68 19.54 -11.58
CA LEU A 562 11.40 20.00 -12.93
C LEU A 562 12.50 20.95 -13.44
N GLN A 563 12.49 21.17 -14.77
CA GLN A 563 13.26 22.24 -15.39
C GLN A 563 12.99 23.57 -14.68
N LYS A 564 14.05 24.32 -14.35
CA LYS A 564 14.07 25.55 -13.51
C LYS A 564 14.08 25.32 -11.99
N GLY A 565 14.33 24.10 -11.51
CA GLY A 565 14.57 23.81 -10.09
C GLY A 565 13.32 23.72 -9.22
N ARG A 566 12.11 23.85 -9.79
CA ARG A 566 10.85 23.68 -9.06
C ARG A 566 10.58 22.19 -8.79
N LEU A 567 10.27 21.84 -7.55
CA LEU A 567 9.80 20.49 -7.21
C LEU A 567 8.35 20.28 -7.65
N MET A 568 8.03 19.08 -8.08
CA MET A 568 6.68 18.66 -8.44
C MET A 568 6.43 17.26 -7.90
N ASP A 569 5.39 17.13 -7.09
CA ASP A 569 4.95 15.83 -6.62
C ASP A 569 3.92 15.20 -7.57
N THR A 570 4.00 13.89 -7.78
CA THR A 570 3.00 13.11 -8.53
C THR A 570 2.66 11.85 -7.76
N MET A 571 1.39 11.73 -7.37
CA MET A 571 0.80 10.54 -6.78
C MET A 571 0.14 9.70 -7.88
N ALA A 572 0.52 8.43 -7.99
CA ALA A 572 -0.21 7.43 -8.75
C ALA A 572 -1.06 6.61 -7.79
N PHE A 573 -2.35 6.47 -8.08
CA PHE A 573 -3.27 5.69 -7.27
C PHE A 573 -4.26 4.96 -8.15
N THR A 574 -4.78 3.85 -7.63
CA THR A 574 -5.70 2.99 -8.36
C THR A 574 -7.13 3.22 -7.91
N ILE A 575 -8.05 3.09 -8.86
CA ILE A 575 -9.49 3.14 -8.61
C ILE A 575 -10.21 1.95 -9.25
N THR A 576 -11.40 1.70 -8.76
CA THR A 576 -12.37 0.79 -9.37
C THR A 576 -13.59 1.57 -9.82
N ARG A 577 -14.07 1.30 -11.03
CA ARG A 577 -15.36 1.75 -11.55
C ARG A 577 -16.28 0.54 -11.70
N ARG A 578 -17.55 0.70 -11.32
CA ARG A 578 -18.62 -0.33 -11.33
C ARG A 578 -18.30 -1.72 -10.72
N ASP A 579 -17.26 -1.87 -9.90
CA ASP A 579 -16.75 -3.15 -9.43
C ASP A 579 -16.47 -4.08 -10.62
N ALA A 580 -15.72 -3.58 -11.61
CA ALA A 580 -15.29 -4.40 -12.76
C ALA A 580 -13.99 -3.93 -13.43
N THR A 581 -13.38 -2.84 -12.95
CA THR A 581 -12.17 -2.28 -13.54
C THR A 581 -11.06 -2.14 -12.52
N VAL A 582 -9.83 -2.17 -13.01
CA VAL A 582 -8.66 -1.68 -12.30
C VAL A 582 -8.06 -0.55 -13.13
N ASP A 583 -8.26 0.69 -12.70
CA ASP A 583 -7.72 1.85 -13.40
C ASP A 583 -6.67 2.57 -12.58
N LEU A 584 -5.70 3.15 -13.27
CA LEU A 584 -4.64 3.97 -12.70
C LEU A 584 -4.90 5.45 -13.00
N VAL A 585 -4.76 6.28 -11.97
CA VAL A 585 -4.95 7.74 -12.04
C VAL A 585 -3.73 8.42 -11.44
N TYR A 586 -3.36 9.57 -12.01
CA TYR A 586 -2.28 10.41 -11.52
C TYR A 586 -2.84 11.72 -11.00
N MET A 587 -2.43 12.09 -9.78
CA MET A 587 -2.66 13.41 -9.20
C MET A 587 -1.32 14.12 -9.02
N ARG A 588 -1.22 15.35 -9.51
CA ARG A 588 0.01 16.13 -9.54
C ARG A 588 -0.15 17.43 -8.76
N GLY A 589 0.86 17.75 -7.95
CA GLY A 589 0.92 18.98 -7.16
C GLY A 589 0.14 18.94 -5.85
N LEU A 590 -0.32 17.76 -5.40
CA LEU A 590 -1.12 17.64 -4.18
C LEU A 590 -0.30 18.02 -2.94
N LEU A 591 0.91 17.47 -2.83
CA LEU A 591 1.79 17.73 -1.69
C LEU A 591 2.10 19.22 -1.59
N HIS A 592 2.51 19.83 -2.70
CA HIS A 592 2.76 21.26 -2.74
C HIS A 592 1.49 22.05 -2.36
N ALA A 593 0.33 21.70 -2.90
CA ALA A 593 -0.90 22.44 -2.63
C ALA A 593 -1.33 22.35 -1.15
N VAL A 594 -1.07 21.23 -0.49
CA VAL A 594 -1.39 21.03 0.92
C VAL A 594 -0.35 21.69 1.83
N LEU A 595 0.94 21.48 1.58
CA LEU A 595 2.01 21.98 2.47
C LEU A 595 2.33 23.46 2.26
N SER A 596 1.91 24.07 1.15
CA SER A 596 2.12 25.51 0.93
C SER A 596 0.89 26.36 1.29
N ALA A 597 -0.20 25.75 1.74
CA ALA A 597 -1.44 26.47 2.06
C ALA A 597 -1.47 26.89 3.54
N PRO A 598 -1.23 28.17 3.87
CA PRO A 598 -1.21 28.63 5.26
C PRO A 598 -2.56 28.45 5.96
N ASP A 599 -3.66 28.55 5.21
CA ASP A 599 -5.03 28.43 5.74
C ASP A 599 -5.40 27.01 6.15
N LEU A 600 -4.54 26.01 5.88
CA LEU A 600 -4.73 24.63 6.37
C LEU A 600 -4.13 24.41 7.77
N TRP A 601 -3.38 25.37 8.33
CA TRP A 601 -2.86 25.33 9.71
C TRP A 601 -2.14 24.03 10.12
N LEU A 602 -1.56 23.31 9.16
CA LEU A 602 -0.89 22.01 9.40
C LEU A 602 0.37 22.14 10.25
N PHE A 603 1.00 23.32 10.26
CA PHE A 603 2.25 23.61 10.95
C PHE A 603 2.09 24.52 12.18
N GLU A 604 0.85 24.90 12.52
CA GLU A 604 0.60 25.70 13.72
C GLU A 604 1.01 24.92 14.98
N GLN A 605 1.63 25.63 15.92
CA GLN A 605 2.13 25.02 17.16
C GLN A 605 0.98 24.44 17.98
N GLU A 606 -0.11 25.19 18.11
CA GLU A 606 -1.32 24.71 18.77
C GLU A 606 -2.26 24.06 17.76
N GLN A 607 -2.82 22.91 18.14
CA GLN A 607 -3.78 22.16 17.33
C GLN A 607 -5.05 21.92 18.13
N TRP A 608 -6.21 22.07 17.50
CA TRP A 608 -7.51 21.83 18.13
C TRP A 608 -8.31 20.77 17.35
N GLY A 609 -9.54 20.49 17.78
CA GLY A 609 -10.47 19.62 17.02
C GLY A 609 -10.24 18.12 17.16
N PHE A 610 -9.42 17.65 18.11
CA PHE A 610 -9.11 16.21 18.27
C PHE A 610 -10.31 15.30 18.56
N ARG A 611 -11.43 15.87 19.01
CA ARG A 611 -12.68 15.14 19.27
C ARG A 611 -13.87 15.66 18.46
N SER A 612 -13.64 16.53 17.48
CA SER A 612 -14.70 17.08 16.62
C SER A 612 -14.84 16.24 15.36
N ASP A 613 -16.09 15.95 15.00
CA ASP A 613 -16.47 15.38 13.70
C ASP A 613 -17.15 16.44 12.80
N ASP A 614 -17.15 17.73 13.17
CA ASP A 614 -17.91 18.78 12.47
C ASP A 614 -17.48 18.93 11.00
N HIS A 615 -16.17 18.88 10.76
CA HIS A 615 -15.58 18.91 9.42
C HIS A 615 -15.96 17.66 8.58
N ILE A 616 -16.05 16.48 9.21
CA ILE A 616 -16.54 15.26 8.55
C ILE A 616 -18.03 15.42 8.21
N ASN A 617 -18.83 15.94 9.14
CA ASN A 617 -20.25 16.18 8.92
C ASN A 617 -20.50 17.18 7.77
N CYS A 618 -19.72 18.26 7.70
CA CYS A 618 -19.75 19.21 6.58
C CYS A 618 -19.39 18.52 5.25
N ALA A 619 -18.30 17.76 5.20
CA ALA A 619 -17.93 17.03 3.99
C ALA A 619 -18.99 16.02 3.54
N LEU A 620 -19.65 15.33 4.48
CA LEU A 620 -20.73 14.39 4.17
C LEU A 620 -21.99 15.10 3.66
N ALA A 621 -22.36 16.24 4.26
CA ALA A 621 -23.49 17.05 3.80
C ALA A 621 -23.29 17.54 2.35
N ASP A 622 -22.09 18.05 2.04
CA ASP A 622 -21.76 18.52 0.69
C ASP A 622 -21.58 17.38 -0.31
N SER A 623 -21.14 16.21 0.15
CA SER A 623 -21.13 14.98 -0.65
C SER A 623 -22.55 14.52 -1.01
N GLU A 624 -23.51 14.67 -0.10
CA GLU A 624 -24.93 14.38 -0.38
C GLU A 624 -25.49 15.38 -1.41
N LEU A 625 -25.17 16.66 -1.28
CA LEU A 625 -25.55 17.69 -2.26
C LEU A 625 -24.95 17.40 -3.64
N PHE A 626 -23.67 17.05 -3.71
CA PHE A 626 -23.01 16.61 -4.94
C PHE A 626 -23.79 15.47 -5.60
N CYS A 627 -24.20 14.46 -4.85
CA CYS A 627 -24.96 13.33 -5.38
C CYS A 627 -26.32 13.74 -5.96
N LYS A 628 -27.05 14.63 -5.26
CA LYS A 628 -28.36 15.15 -5.71
C LYS A 628 -28.22 15.86 -7.06
N VAL A 629 -27.31 16.84 -7.12
CA VAL A 629 -27.03 17.64 -8.33
C VAL A 629 -26.56 16.72 -9.47
N TYR A 630 -25.67 15.77 -9.18
CA TYR A 630 -25.21 14.82 -10.18
C TYR A 630 -26.37 14.01 -10.76
N GLY A 631 -27.28 13.50 -9.93
CA GLY A 631 -28.45 12.74 -10.39
C GLY A 631 -29.42 13.55 -11.24
N GLU A 632 -29.67 14.81 -10.89
CA GLU A 632 -30.50 15.72 -11.68
C GLU A 632 -29.88 16.00 -13.06
N LEU A 633 -28.57 16.24 -13.11
CA LEU A 633 -27.85 16.45 -14.36
C LEU A 633 -27.92 15.23 -15.29
N GLN A 634 -27.84 14.00 -14.74
CA GLN A 634 -27.96 12.80 -15.56
C GLN A 634 -29.40 12.62 -16.09
N LYS A 635 -30.42 12.86 -15.25
CA LYS A 635 -31.82 12.82 -15.70
C LYS A 635 -32.09 13.80 -16.83
N ALA A 636 -31.61 15.05 -16.70
CA ALA A 636 -31.76 16.07 -17.73
C ALA A 636 -31.09 15.68 -19.05
N LYS A 637 -29.90 15.06 -19.01
CA LYS A 637 -29.21 14.54 -20.20
C LYS A 637 -30.00 13.42 -20.87
N GLU A 638 -30.55 12.50 -20.09
CA GLU A 638 -31.38 11.41 -20.62
C GLU A 638 -32.66 11.94 -21.28
N ASP A 639 -33.34 12.90 -20.65
CA ASP A 639 -34.54 13.52 -21.21
C ASP A 639 -34.23 14.23 -22.54
N TRP A 640 -33.10 14.94 -22.62
CA TRP A 640 -32.67 15.62 -23.84
C TRP A 640 -32.37 14.64 -24.99
N LEU A 641 -31.62 13.56 -24.72
CA LEU A 641 -31.33 12.51 -25.72
C LEU A 641 -32.61 11.81 -26.20
N ASN A 642 -33.59 11.61 -25.31
CA ASN A 642 -34.88 11.02 -25.68
C ASN A 642 -35.71 11.95 -26.58
N VAL A 643 -35.58 13.27 -26.45
CA VAL A 643 -36.24 14.23 -27.35
C VAL A 643 -35.58 14.20 -28.74
N GLU A 644 -34.24 14.26 -28.82
CA GLU A 644 -33.55 14.19 -30.12
C GLU A 644 -33.83 12.89 -30.88
N SER A 645 -33.94 11.76 -30.18
CA SER A 645 -34.27 10.46 -30.78
C SER A 645 -35.69 10.34 -31.33
N ARG A 646 -36.61 11.25 -30.95
CA ARG A 646 -38.00 11.30 -31.43
C ARG A 646 -38.19 12.25 -32.61
N ASP A 647 -37.24 13.15 -32.82
CA ASP A 647 -37.22 14.14 -33.91
C ASP A 647 -36.37 13.68 -35.12
N VAL A 648 -35.88 12.43 -35.08
CA VAL A 648 -35.24 11.69 -36.19
C VAL A 648 -36.12 10.49 -36.56
#